data_AF-A0A4Z0YZ07-F1
#
_entry.id   AF-A0A4Z0YZ07-F1
#
_cell.length_a   1.000
_cell.length_b   1.000
_cell.length_c   1.000
_cell.angle_alpha   90.00
_cell.angle_beta   90.00
_cell.angle_gamma   90.00
#
_symmetry.space_group_name_H-M   'P 1'
#
loop_
_entity.id
_entity.type
_entity.pdbx_description
1 polymer ?
#
loop_
_entity_poly.entity_id
_entity_poly.type
_entity_poly.pdbx_seq_one_letter_code
_entity_poly.pdbx_strand_id
1 'polypeptide(L)'
;MDNDGSQLSQLPGALVEKLPPIPMGATVHRRPILSGPVASTTSARRIHVTAKTPFRSVTTRVRKQLEKYLRQSASSRGTFTNKLSQKKNASLGERIYRIQEQSQNAATGGLGLGLENSGEVLVLGTGRAIQKVTEVALFFQKQPDCIVQLRTGSVAAVDDIISKEEDGLEGDQVSRMEMSSPHPASYIIVGAGVFGTSTALHLKSRYPDADVTLIDRHDPDAPTRPAASWDWNKVIRADYRDIIYCRIALEAQDEWRTNPLWSPFYHETGIYWISRTGFAQKVVDNFKALGRDAELYALPVQEARKLYGGIFDSADYEGVDKVLINKTSGWAAAKDALQAGIKRAIDIGVKYITAEVDLLEFDDEDRCTGVRTDDGSTITANRTVLCTGAFTPVLLEKTANSASRDALKSQKRMIAAGVTTGLVTLDEETAEMFKGMPVCIQENPTQRGPSNGTLPPSSENQIKFWGQSIFEFPQGTPSLSQPPTGADYNQWVVPEALKADVTVANGATFGKHGINWKIHTHRICCAREEFDHSEGFLADDLDSAYPSRLYTLEGLQSCAARATIELAAPAAVCSSAPSGQTYDYIIVGSGAGGIPMADRLTAAGHTVLLIEKGPPSTGLWGGSLKPTWLSGTSLTRFDVPGLANEIWRNPTGVVCTDVDQMSGCVLGGGTAVNSGLWWRPHPDDWDLLWPEGWKSKDLAAATDRVFERIPGTTTPSMDGKLYLQQGFDVITKGLDANGWKSVIPNDHSDQKNFTYGHATHMFANGERGGPLATYLVSASKRKEFTLWMNTNAKRVVRTGGHATGVEIECSPNADGHSGVVSVTPGTGRVIISAGAFGSAKLLFRSGIGPTDQLNIVKSSSDGATMIPSASWINLPVGYNLDDHVGTDIEISHPNVVFYDFYGAYSRPIQSDTQSYINGRSGILAQAAPNLGPIFWEIIKGTDGVDRHLHWQARVEGTRSTSMTITQYLGTGAKSRGRMTITSALNTRVATSPYLSDAADKAAVIKGVENVQKYFQSISNLAWVRPSAGQSASAYVNGIPATPSSRCSNHWIGTAKMGLDDGRKTSGTAVVDTDTKVYGMDNLFVVDASIFPGMMTGNPSAMIRDGMKISSHFSPMVPDKVTLALITKMQQSLTYIAIQKEKLLISDLEHIYIQIPVCEDFVLVDVNSELIYLVIQHSSAVDVVTEALEYRALTGRVARDAEHHIDVA
;
A
#
# COMPACT_ATOMS: atom_id res chain seq x y z
N MET A 1 -61.47 9.74 51.94
CA MET A 1 -60.55 8.73 52.48
C MET A 1 -60.49 7.53 51.55
N ASP A 2 -59.63 7.41 50.55
CA ASP A 2 -58.84 8.29 49.67
C ASP A 2 -58.27 7.29 48.63
N ASN A 3 -58.71 7.39 47.37
CA ASN A 3 -57.95 7.86 46.19
C ASN A 3 -56.68 7.04 45.87
N ASP A 4 -56.38 6.60 44.64
CA ASP A 4 -57.00 6.65 43.30
C ASP A 4 -56.16 5.66 42.44
N GLY A 5 -56.72 4.77 41.60
CA GLY A 5 -56.89 5.00 40.15
C GLY A 5 -55.61 4.70 39.35
N SER A 6 -55.53 3.87 38.30
CA SER A 6 -56.55 3.27 37.42
C SER A 6 -55.93 2.18 36.49
N GLN A 7 -56.81 1.28 36.08
CA GLN A 7 -56.85 0.20 35.07
C GLN A 7 -55.83 0.13 33.90
N LEU A 8 -55.53 -1.11 33.46
CA LEU A 8 -56.03 -1.62 32.15
C LEU A 8 -55.86 -3.14 31.95
N SER A 9 -56.94 -3.72 31.43
CA SER A 9 -57.20 -5.12 31.08
C SER A 9 -57.20 -5.35 29.55
N GLN A 10 -57.38 -6.61 29.13
CA GLN A 10 -57.20 -7.23 27.81
C GLN A 10 -58.14 -6.79 26.63
N LEU A 11 -57.69 -7.13 25.39
CA LEU A 11 -58.34 -7.33 24.04
C LEU A 11 -58.44 -6.12 23.07
N PRO A 12 -58.66 -6.29 21.73
CA PRO A 12 -58.09 -7.19 20.69
C PRO A 12 -57.68 -6.42 19.37
N GLY A 13 -57.20 -7.11 18.32
CA GLY A 13 -56.53 -6.53 17.13
C GLY A 13 -57.34 -5.69 16.12
N ALA A 14 -56.60 -4.95 15.26
CA ALA A 14 -57.11 -4.25 14.07
C ALA A 14 -56.04 -4.14 12.96
N LEU A 15 -56.54 -4.08 11.71
CA LEU A 15 -55.86 -4.15 10.41
C LEU A 15 -55.13 -2.85 9.96
N VAL A 16 -54.25 -3.04 8.96
CA VAL A 16 -53.39 -2.09 8.21
C VAL A 16 -54.17 -0.96 7.50
N GLU A 17 -53.62 0.26 7.40
CA GLU A 17 -54.12 1.29 6.47
C GLU A 17 -53.26 1.47 5.22
N LYS A 18 -53.92 1.28 4.08
CA LYS A 18 -53.51 1.58 2.70
C LYS A 18 -54.02 3.00 2.40
N LEU A 19 -53.26 3.82 1.68
CA LEU A 19 -53.72 5.17 1.28
C LEU A 19 -55.11 5.10 0.61
N PRO A 20 -56.02 6.06 0.88
CA PRO A 20 -57.38 6.00 0.37
C PRO A 20 -57.42 6.13 -1.16
N PRO A 21 -58.31 5.38 -1.83
CA PRO A 21 -58.54 5.52 -3.26
C PRO A 21 -59.12 6.89 -3.59
N ILE A 22 -58.74 7.43 -4.76
CA ILE A 22 -59.25 8.70 -5.28
C ILE A 22 -60.79 8.70 -5.22
N PRO A 23 -61.44 9.74 -4.66
CA PRO A 23 -62.88 9.77 -4.47
C PRO A 23 -63.66 9.51 -5.76
N MET A 24 -64.72 8.71 -5.66
CA MET A 24 -65.61 8.40 -6.78
C MET A 24 -66.31 9.69 -7.24
N GLY A 25 -65.93 10.18 -8.42
CA GLY A 25 -66.38 11.47 -8.97
C GLY A 25 -65.27 12.49 -9.23
N ALA A 26 -64.04 12.23 -8.77
CA ALA A 26 -62.90 13.07 -9.13
C ALA A 26 -62.53 12.90 -10.61
N THR A 27 -62.50 14.00 -11.36
CA THR A 27 -62.17 13.99 -12.79
C THR A 27 -60.68 14.25 -12.98
N VAL A 28 -59.93 13.23 -13.42
CA VAL A 28 -58.50 13.37 -13.74
C VAL A 28 -58.36 13.91 -15.16
N HIS A 29 -57.87 15.14 -15.31
CA HIS A 29 -57.58 15.72 -16.62
C HIS A 29 -56.14 15.41 -17.05
N ARG A 30 -55.95 14.56 -18.08
CA ARG A 30 -54.69 14.57 -18.85
C ARG A 30 -54.70 15.79 -19.77
N ARG A 31 -53.78 16.75 -19.54
CA ARG A 31 -53.55 17.81 -20.53
C ARG A 31 -52.72 17.26 -21.71
N PRO A 32 -52.97 17.74 -22.95
CA PRO A 32 -52.20 17.31 -24.11
C PRO A 32 -50.75 17.78 -23.99
N ILE A 33 -49.81 16.99 -24.50
CA ILE A 33 -48.43 17.44 -24.74
C ILE A 33 -48.52 18.63 -25.71
N LEU A 34 -48.27 19.83 -25.20
CA LEU A 34 -48.15 21.03 -26.03
C LEU A 34 -46.93 20.86 -26.95
N SER A 35 -47.20 20.50 -28.20
CA SER A 35 -46.28 20.71 -29.30
C SER A 35 -46.17 22.21 -29.58
N GLY A 36 -45.10 22.86 -29.12
CA GLY A 36 -44.81 24.27 -29.42
C GLY A 36 -43.50 24.73 -28.77
N PRO A 37 -42.66 25.54 -29.45
CA PRO A 37 -41.22 25.52 -29.27
C PRO A 37 -40.74 26.30 -28.05
N VAL A 38 -39.84 25.70 -27.26
CA VAL A 38 -38.87 26.49 -26.49
C VAL A 38 -37.99 27.19 -27.52
N ALA A 39 -38.17 28.52 -27.63
CA ALA A 39 -37.33 29.37 -28.44
C ALA A 39 -35.89 29.26 -27.93
N SER A 40 -35.06 28.56 -28.69
CA SER A 40 -33.62 28.52 -28.50
C SER A 40 -33.01 29.18 -29.73
N THR A 41 -32.18 30.17 -29.48
CA THR A 41 -31.47 30.99 -30.45
C THR A 41 -30.37 30.24 -31.22
N THR A 42 -30.43 28.90 -31.34
CA THR A 42 -29.42 28.09 -32.05
C THR A 42 -30.02 27.18 -33.13
N SER A 43 -29.37 27.14 -34.30
CA SER A 43 -29.81 26.49 -35.55
C SER A 43 -29.58 24.97 -35.62
N ALA A 44 -29.45 24.30 -34.47
CA ALA A 44 -29.01 22.91 -34.34
C ALA A 44 -30.09 21.87 -34.73
N ARG A 45 -29.71 20.83 -35.49
CA ARG A 45 -30.65 19.79 -35.98
C ARG A 45 -30.90 18.73 -34.90
N ARG A 46 -32.16 18.50 -34.54
CA ARG A 46 -32.57 17.52 -33.51
C ARG A 46 -32.94 16.14 -34.08
N ILE A 47 -32.45 15.07 -33.43
CA ILE A 47 -32.75 13.65 -33.74
C ILE A 47 -33.31 13.00 -32.48
N HIS A 48 -34.60 12.66 -32.50
CA HIS A 48 -35.25 11.96 -31.40
C HIS A 48 -35.02 10.45 -31.50
N VAL A 49 -34.73 9.81 -30.38
CA VAL A 49 -34.48 8.37 -30.28
C VAL A 49 -35.36 7.73 -29.22
N THR A 50 -35.85 6.54 -29.54
CA THR A 50 -36.62 5.68 -28.62
C THR A 50 -35.79 4.46 -28.25
N ALA A 51 -36.17 3.74 -27.18
CA ALA A 51 -35.48 2.53 -26.74
C ALA A 51 -35.38 1.43 -27.84
N LYS A 52 -36.26 1.45 -28.84
CA LYS A 52 -36.27 0.51 -29.97
C LYS A 52 -35.55 1.03 -31.22
N THR A 53 -35.06 2.28 -31.20
CA THR A 53 -34.37 2.85 -32.36
C THR A 53 -33.01 2.16 -32.54
N PRO A 54 -32.72 1.53 -33.69
CA PRO A 54 -31.47 0.82 -33.88
C PRO A 54 -30.28 1.78 -33.80
N PHE A 55 -29.28 1.42 -32.99
CA PHE A 55 -28.07 2.21 -32.73
C PHE A 55 -27.44 2.76 -34.02
N ARG A 56 -27.24 1.88 -35.01
CA ARG A 56 -26.65 2.23 -36.31
C ARG A 56 -27.45 3.26 -37.11
N SER A 57 -28.77 3.34 -36.92
CA SER A 57 -29.61 4.34 -37.57
C SER A 57 -29.38 5.73 -36.99
N VAL A 58 -29.18 5.83 -35.68
CA VAL A 58 -28.91 7.10 -35.00
C VAL A 58 -27.54 7.64 -35.40
N THR A 59 -26.49 6.83 -35.30
CA THR A 59 -25.13 7.25 -35.65
C THR A 59 -24.99 7.64 -37.12
N THR A 60 -25.64 6.91 -38.04
CA THR A 60 -25.66 7.27 -39.47
C THR A 60 -26.35 8.61 -39.73
N ARG A 61 -27.48 8.90 -39.05
CA ARG A 61 -28.20 10.17 -39.22
C ARG A 61 -27.43 11.35 -38.66
N VAL A 62 -26.74 11.18 -37.53
CA VAL A 62 -25.84 12.19 -36.95
C VAL A 62 -24.69 12.51 -37.91
N ARG A 63 -23.97 11.49 -38.39
CA ARG A 63 -22.86 11.66 -39.36
C ARG A 63 -23.30 12.39 -40.63
N LYS A 64 -24.43 11.97 -41.22
CA LYS A 64 -24.96 12.58 -42.45
C LYS A 64 -25.29 14.07 -42.27
N GLN A 65 -25.73 14.46 -41.08
CA GLN A 65 -26.09 15.84 -40.79
C GLN A 65 -24.87 16.73 -40.53
N LEU A 66 -23.87 16.22 -39.80
CA LEU A 66 -22.58 16.90 -39.61
C LEU A 66 -21.87 17.14 -40.95
N GLU A 67 -21.85 16.14 -41.84
CA GLU A 67 -21.32 16.29 -43.20
C GLU A 67 -22.07 17.35 -44.02
N LYS A 68 -23.38 17.51 -43.81
CA LYS A 68 -24.17 18.54 -44.49
C LYS A 68 -23.75 19.94 -44.04
N TYR A 69 -23.53 20.15 -42.74
CA TYR A 69 -23.06 21.42 -42.21
C TYR A 69 -21.66 21.79 -42.73
N LEU A 70 -20.74 20.82 -42.77
CA LEU A 70 -19.41 20.97 -43.39
C LEU A 70 -19.46 21.38 -44.87
N ARG A 71 -20.39 20.82 -45.65
CA ARG A 71 -20.55 21.19 -47.07
C ARG A 71 -21.16 22.57 -47.26
N GLN A 72 -22.06 22.99 -46.37
CA GLN A 72 -22.71 24.29 -46.42
C GLN A 72 -21.76 25.42 -46.02
N SER A 73 -20.93 25.23 -44.98
CA SER A 73 -19.91 26.21 -44.57
C SER A 73 -18.82 26.42 -45.63
N ALA A 74 -18.51 25.39 -46.42
CA ALA A 74 -17.60 25.50 -47.56
C ALA A 74 -18.16 26.26 -48.78
N SER A 75 -19.49 26.47 -48.85
CA SER A 75 -20.16 27.13 -49.98
C SER A 75 -20.47 28.62 -49.78
N SER A 76 -20.46 29.11 -48.53
CA SER A 76 -20.84 30.49 -48.20
C SER A 76 -19.72 31.52 -48.29
N ARG A 77 -18.45 31.10 -48.41
CA ARG A 77 -17.30 31.99 -48.57
C ARG A 77 -16.85 31.96 -50.04
N GLY A 78 -17.52 32.77 -50.85
CA GLY A 78 -17.28 32.91 -52.27
C GLY A 78 -15.91 33.53 -52.57
N THR A 79 -14.86 32.72 -52.56
CA THR A 79 -13.62 32.89 -53.36
C THR A 79 -12.78 31.63 -53.15
N PHE A 80 -12.29 31.04 -54.24
CA PHE A 80 -11.58 29.76 -54.35
C PHE A 80 -12.47 28.51 -54.39
N THR A 81 -12.97 28.24 -55.59
CA THR A 81 -13.43 26.94 -56.08
C THR A 81 -12.32 25.89 -55.99
N ASN A 82 -12.15 25.28 -54.81
CA ASN A 82 -11.08 24.32 -54.62
C ASN A 82 -11.55 22.89 -54.96
N LYS A 83 -11.07 22.38 -56.10
CA LYS A 83 -11.27 21.01 -56.65
C LYS A 83 -10.87 19.87 -55.69
N LEU A 84 -10.34 20.18 -54.51
CA LEU A 84 -9.86 19.23 -53.50
C LEU A 84 -10.93 18.82 -52.47
N SER A 85 -11.99 19.60 -52.26
CA SER A 85 -13.11 19.20 -51.40
C SER A 85 -14.08 18.22 -52.08
N GLN A 86 -13.90 17.98 -53.39
CA GLN A 86 -14.76 17.13 -54.23
C GLN A 86 -14.11 15.80 -54.67
N LYS A 87 -12.91 15.43 -54.17
CA LYS A 87 -12.38 14.08 -54.41
C LYS A 87 -13.31 13.05 -53.78
N LYS A 88 -14.05 12.30 -54.62
CA LYS A 88 -15.03 11.28 -54.22
C LYS A 88 -14.49 10.22 -53.24
N ASN A 89 -13.16 10.08 -53.11
CA ASN A 89 -12.49 9.05 -52.31
C ASN A 89 -11.58 9.60 -51.20
N ALA A 90 -11.59 10.91 -50.89
CA ALA A 90 -10.81 11.46 -49.78
C ALA A 90 -11.52 11.19 -48.44
N SER A 91 -10.79 10.73 -47.44
CA SER A 91 -11.35 10.50 -46.10
C SER A 91 -11.77 11.81 -45.44
N LEU A 92 -12.76 11.77 -44.55
CA LEU A 92 -13.31 12.97 -43.92
C LEU A 92 -12.25 13.72 -43.11
N GLY A 93 -11.37 13.00 -42.40
CA GLY A 93 -10.23 13.55 -41.68
C GLY A 93 -9.25 14.30 -42.59
N GLU A 94 -8.93 13.75 -43.77
CA GLU A 94 -8.08 14.45 -44.75
C GLU A 94 -8.73 15.73 -45.28
N ARG A 95 -10.05 15.76 -45.41
CA ARG A 95 -10.78 16.95 -45.87
C ARG A 95 -10.81 18.02 -44.78
N ILE A 96 -10.94 17.66 -43.51
CA ILE A 96 -10.91 18.57 -42.36
C ILE A 96 -9.50 19.14 -42.15
N TYR A 97 -8.48 18.28 -42.14
CA TYR A 97 -7.08 18.67 -41.96
C TYR A 97 -6.61 19.69 -43.02
N ARG A 98 -6.98 19.50 -44.29
CA ARG A 98 -6.58 20.42 -45.37
C ARG A 98 -7.29 21.77 -45.35
N ILE A 99 -8.51 21.85 -44.80
CA ILE A 99 -9.21 23.13 -44.59
C ILE A 99 -8.51 23.92 -43.47
N GLN A 100 -8.01 23.22 -42.44
CA GLN A 100 -7.26 23.82 -41.33
C GLN A 100 -5.85 24.27 -41.77
N GLU A 101 -5.15 23.47 -42.56
CA GLU A 101 -3.82 23.79 -43.12
C GLU A 101 -3.83 25.06 -44.00
N GLN A 102 -4.90 25.29 -44.78
CA GLN A 102 -5.05 26.54 -45.54
C GLN A 102 -5.38 27.76 -44.66
N SER A 103 -5.95 27.56 -43.47
CA SER A 103 -6.28 28.64 -42.54
C SER A 103 -5.06 29.12 -41.75
N GLN A 104 -4.08 28.25 -41.49
CA GLN A 104 -2.82 28.61 -40.84
C GLN A 104 -1.89 29.46 -41.74
N ASN A 105 -1.95 29.26 -43.07
CA ASN A 105 -1.14 30.04 -44.01
C ASN A 105 -1.64 31.48 -44.26
N ALA A 106 -2.79 31.87 -43.68
CA ALA A 106 -3.34 33.23 -43.80
C ALA A 106 -3.10 34.12 -42.55
N ALA A 107 -2.46 33.60 -41.50
CA ALA A 107 -2.36 34.25 -40.19
C ALA A 107 -1.09 35.10 -39.99
N THR A 108 -0.72 35.94 -40.96
CA THR A 108 0.19 37.10 -40.74
C THR A 108 -0.53 38.44 -40.67
N GLY A 109 -1.87 38.45 -40.62
CA GLY A 109 -2.67 39.65 -40.33
C GLY A 109 -3.77 39.33 -39.35
N GLY A 110 -3.78 40.01 -38.20
CA GLY A 110 -4.74 39.79 -37.12
C GLY A 110 -6.19 39.91 -37.58
N LEU A 111 -6.91 38.78 -37.51
CA LEU A 111 -8.36 38.63 -37.37
C LEU A 111 -8.61 37.12 -37.19
N GLY A 112 -9.03 36.70 -35.99
CA GLY A 112 -9.37 35.30 -35.71
C GLY A 112 -10.49 34.80 -36.63
N LEU A 113 -10.22 33.76 -37.41
CA LEU A 113 -11.26 33.08 -38.20
C LEU A 113 -12.08 32.18 -37.27
N GLY A 114 -13.10 32.76 -36.63
CA GLY A 114 -14.10 32.03 -35.84
C GLY A 114 -14.76 30.91 -36.65
N LEU A 115 -14.67 29.68 -36.14
CA LEU A 115 -15.42 28.50 -36.56
C LEU A 115 -16.80 28.45 -35.90
N GLU A 116 -17.48 29.58 -35.71
CA GLU A 116 -18.77 29.68 -35.00
C GLU A 116 -19.97 29.02 -35.74
N ASN A 117 -19.74 28.30 -36.84
CA ASN A 117 -20.82 27.70 -37.65
C ASN A 117 -20.54 26.24 -38.09
N SER A 118 -19.74 25.46 -37.35
CA SER A 118 -19.72 24.01 -37.50
C SER A 118 -20.99 23.41 -36.89
N GLY A 119 -22.08 23.40 -37.66
CA GLY A 119 -23.43 23.13 -37.16
C GLY A 119 -23.55 21.90 -36.24
N GLU A 120 -24.22 22.12 -35.11
CA GLU A 120 -24.44 21.14 -34.05
C GLU A 120 -25.59 20.16 -34.38
N VAL A 121 -25.44 18.92 -33.92
CA VAL A 121 -26.51 17.91 -33.96
C VAL A 121 -26.88 17.50 -32.55
N LEU A 122 -28.17 17.61 -32.23
CA LEU A 122 -28.76 17.26 -30.94
C LEU A 122 -29.44 15.90 -31.03
N VAL A 123 -29.07 14.93 -30.19
CA VAL A 123 -29.77 13.64 -30.07
C VAL A 123 -30.52 13.60 -28.76
N LEU A 124 -31.84 13.39 -28.80
CA LEU A 124 -32.72 13.47 -27.63
C LEU A 124 -33.39 12.12 -27.34
N GLY A 125 -33.42 11.70 -26.07
CA GLY A 125 -34.10 10.49 -25.62
C GLY A 125 -34.59 10.60 -24.18
N THR A 126 -35.73 9.95 -23.90
CA THR A 126 -36.42 9.97 -22.60
C THR A 126 -36.58 8.55 -22.05
N GLY A 127 -36.69 8.41 -20.72
CA GLY A 127 -36.90 7.13 -20.04
C GLY A 127 -35.92 6.03 -20.49
N ARG A 128 -36.43 4.86 -20.91
CA ARG A 128 -35.57 3.73 -21.35
C ARG A 128 -34.70 4.02 -22.59
N ALA A 129 -34.94 5.13 -23.30
CA ALA A 129 -34.10 5.54 -24.43
C ALA A 129 -32.82 6.26 -24.00
N ILE A 130 -32.70 6.67 -22.73
CA ILE A 130 -31.52 7.33 -22.15
C ILE A 130 -30.26 6.50 -22.36
N GLN A 131 -30.30 5.20 -22.06
CA GLN A 131 -29.19 4.29 -22.29
C GLN A 131 -28.71 4.32 -23.77
N LYS A 132 -29.65 4.47 -24.71
CA LYS A 132 -29.32 4.56 -26.15
C LYS A 132 -28.67 5.88 -26.53
N VAL A 133 -29.07 6.99 -25.92
CA VAL A 133 -28.42 8.30 -26.13
C VAL A 133 -26.98 8.26 -25.60
N THR A 134 -26.76 7.67 -24.43
CA THR A 134 -25.43 7.55 -23.83
C THR A 134 -24.51 6.63 -24.65
N GLU A 135 -25.01 5.50 -25.15
CA GLU A 135 -24.23 4.64 -26.06
C GLU A 135 -23.79 5.43 -27.32
N VAL A 136 -24.65 6.30 -27.85
CA VAL A 136 -24.33 7.13 -29.03
C VAL A 136 -23.28 8.18 -28.67
N ALA A 137 -23.33 8.76 -27.47
CA ALA A 137 -22.32 9.69 -26.95
C ALA A 137 -20.92 9.05 -26.92
N LEU A 138 -20.81 7.88 -26.28
CA LEU A 138 -19.56 7.14 -26.16
C LEU A 138 -18.97 6.76 -27.52
N PHE A 139 -19.81 6.45 -28.51
CA PHE A 139 -19.34 6.12 -29.85
C PHE A 139 -18.70 7.33 -30.55
N PHE A 140 -19.34 8.51 -30.50
CA PHE A 140 -18.80 9.71 -31.15
C PHE A 140 -17.64 10.33 -30.38
N GLN A 141 -17.55 10.14 -29.07
CA GLN A 141 -16.41 10.61 -28.28
C GLN A 141 -15.10 9.92 -28.69
N LYS A 142 -15.17 8.66 -29.13
CA LYS A 142 -14.02 7.92 -29.68
C LYS A 142 -13.64 8.36 -31.10
N GLN A 143 -14.35 9.32 -31.69
CA GLN A 143 -14.06 9.80 -33.04
C GLN A 143 -13.23 11.10 -32.93
N PRO A 144 -11.99 11.12 -33.44
CA PRO A 144 -11.08 12.26 -33.27
C PRO A 144 -11.56 13.54 -33.96
N ASP A 145 -12.56 13.44 -34.84
CA ASP A 145 -13.12 14.55 -35.60
C ASP A 145 -14.39 15.16 -34.99
N CYS A 146 -14.81 14.68 -33.80
CA CYS A 146 -16.05 15.10 -33.13
C CYS A 146 -15.80 15.54 -31.68
N ILE A 147 -16.49 16.59 -31.24
CA ILE A 147 -16.62 16.98 -29.83
C ILE A 147 -18.03 16.61 -29.37
N VAL A 148 -18.15 16.00 -28.20
CA VAL A 148 -19.39 15.43 -27.67
C VAL A 148 -19.67 15.98 -26.27
N GLN A 149 -20.86 16.54 -26.05
CA GLN A 149 -21.33 17.00 -24.74
C GLN A 149 -22.69 16.37 -24.40
N LEU A 150 -22.79 15.74 -23.23
CA LEU A 150 -24.04 15.17 -22.72
C LEU A 150 -24.69 16.13 -21.72
N ARG A 151 -25.98 16.41 -21.85
CA ARG A 151 -26.73 17.30 -20.95
C ARG A 151 -28.05 16.65 -20.49
N THR A 152 -28.40 16.85 -19.22
CA THR A 152 -29.68 16.42 -18.63
C THR A 152 -30.67 17.60 -18.59
N GLY A 153 -31.97 17.32 -18.66
CA GLY A 153 -33.01 18.33 -18.50
C GLY A 153 -34.30 17.74 -17.94
N SER A 154 -35.04 18.53 -17.16
CA SER A 154 -36.37 18.19 -16.65
C SER A 154 -37.47 18.67 -17.60
N VAL A 155 -38.47 17.84 -17.85
CA VAL A 155 -39.73 18.26 -18.48
C VAL A 155 -40.69 18.55 -17.33
N ALA A 156 -41.26 19.75 -17.26
CA ALA A 156 -42.13 20.12 -16.15
C ALA A 156 -43.43 19.31 -16.21
N ALA A 157 -43.59 18.31 -15.35
CA ALA A 157 -44.87 17.70 -15.02
C ALA A 157 -45.34 18.25 -13.66
N VAL A 158 -46.42 19.03 -13.69
CA VAL A 158 -47.10 19.61 -12.54
C VAL A 158 -48.37 18.79 -12.32
N ASP A 159 -48.54 18.21 -11.13
CA ASP A 159 -49.82 17.69 -10.65
C ASP A 159 -50.20 18.40 -9.34
N ASP A 160 -51.03 19.44 -9.46
CA ASP A 160 -51.73 20.07 -8.33
C ASP A 160 -53.05 19.33 -8.07
N ILE A 161 -53.32 18.96 -6.83
CA ILE A 161 -54.65 18.57 -6.34
C ILE A 161 -55.13 19.69 -5.41
N ILE A 162 -56.12 20.47 -5.86
CA ILE A 162 -56.81 21.47 -5.02
C ILE A 162 -58.18 20.89 -4.62
N SER A 163 -58.45 20.82 -3.32
CA SER A 163 -59.80 20.62 -2.77
C SER A 163 -60.33 21.93 -2.18
N LYS A 164 -61.58 22.26 -2.49
CA LYS A 164 -62.30 23.48 -2.06
C LYS A 164 -62.79 23.42 -0.61
N GLU A 165 -62.44 24.46 0.15
CA GLU A 165 -63.17 25.27 1.16
C GLU A 165 -64.25 24.63 2.07
N GLU A 166 -64.12 24.81 3.40
CA GLU A 166 -64.84 25.85 4.18
C GLU A 166 -64.39 25.92 5.67
N ASP A 167 -64.07 27.15 6.10
CA ASP A 167 -64.30 27.86 7.38
C ASP A 167 -64.18 27.18 8.77
N GLY A 168 -63.39 27.83 9.65
CA GLY A 168 -63.70 27.88 11.10
C GLY A 168 -62.54 27.98 12.09
N LEU A 169 -62.18 29.22 12.45
CA LEU A 169 -61.84 29.71 13.81
C LEU A 169 -60.58 29.21 14.58
N GLU A 170 -59.75 30.22 14.89
CA GLU A 170 -59.04 30.52 16.15
C GLU A 170 -57.89 29.64 16.70
N GLY A 171 -56.75 30.29 16.96
CA GLY A 171 -56.05 30.12 18.24
C GLY A 171 -54.60 29.63 18.24
N ASP A 172 -53.68 30.59 18.12
CA ASP A 172 -52.38 30.70 18.81
C ASP A 172 -51.17 29.76 18.57
N GLN A 173 -50.07 30.46 18.23
CA GLN A 173 -48.64 30.24 18.52
C GLN A 173 -47.94 28.91 18.15
N VAL A 174 -47.25 28.90 17.01
CA VAL A 174 -45.88 28.35 16.93
C VAL A 174 -45.01 29.27 16.05
N SER A 175 -43.91 29.71 16.62
CA SER A 175 -42.88 30.57 16.04
C SER A 175 -42.31 30.02 14.72
N ARG A 176 -42.22 30.91 13.73
CA ARG A 176 -41.45 30.74 12.48
C ARG A 176 -40.00 30.34 12.77
N MET A 177 -39.62 29.13 12.39
CA MET A 177 -38.22 28.80 12.14
C MET A 177 -37.99 29.07 10.65
N GLU A 178 -37.27 30.15 10.35
CA GLU A 178 -36.89 30.54 8.99
C GLU A 178 -36.10 29.41 8.33
N MET A 179 -36.45 29.11 7.07
CA MET A 179 -35.58 28.34 6.18
C MET A 179 -34.35 29.21 5.87
N SER A 180 -33.20 28.86 6.44
CA SER A 180 -31.94 29.48 6.04
C SER A 180 -31.49 28.96 4.67
N SER A 181 -31.13 29.91 3.81
CA SER A 181 -30.35 29.70 2.59
C SER A 181 -29.13 28.77 2.82
N PRO A 182 -28.63 28.06 1.79
CA PRO A 182 -27.40 27.28 1.93
C PRO A 182 -26.26 28.22 2.34
N HIS A 183 -25.79 28.10 3.57
CA HIS A 183 -24.66 28.90 4.05
C HIS A 183 -23.43 28.58 3.19
N PRO A 184 -22.65 29.60 2.76
CA PRO A 184 -21.38 29.36 2.08
C PRO A 184 -20.45 28.51 2.97
N ALA A 185 -19.66 27.64 2.36
CA ALA A 185 -18.75 26.76 3.09
C ALA A 185 -17.76 27.60 3.93
N SER A 186 -17.68 27.32 5.23
CA SER A 186 -16.74 27.98 6.15
C SER A 186 -15.51 27.10 6.45
N TYR A 187 -14.32 27.72 6.47
CA TYR A 187 -13.03 27.08 6.67
C TYR A 187 -12.22 27.78 7.77
N ILE A 188 -11.64 27.00 8.68
CA ILE A 188 -10.55 27.42 9.57
C ILE A 188 -9.25 26.78 9.08
N ILE A 189 -8.20 27.59 8.95
CA ILE A 189 -6.85 27.14 8.62
C ILE A 189 -5.95 27.55 9.79
N VAL A 190 -5.30 26.57 10.43
CA VAL A 190 -4.47 26.79 11.62
C VAL A 190 -3.00 26.79 11.24
N GLY A 191 -2.33 27.93 11.35
CA GLY A 191 -0.93 28.18 11.00
C GLY A 191 -0.79 28.92 9.67
N ALA A 192 -0.21 30.12 9.69
CA ALA A 192 0.03 30.99 8.54
C ALA A 192 1.48 30.89 8.01
N GLY A 193 2.00 29.66 7.92
CA GLY A 193 3.19 29.33 7.15
C GLY A 193 2.88 29.19 5.65
N VAL A 194 3.84 28.71 4.86
CA VAL A 194 3.68 28.55 3.39
C VAL A 194 2.40 27.77 3.03
N PHE A 195 2.14 26.64 3.68
CA PHE A 195 0.95 25.83 3.42
C PHE A 195 -0.36 26.52 3.80
N GLY A 196 -0.44 27.14 4.97
CA GLY A 196 -1.69 27.77 5.40
C GLY A 196 -2.02 29.02 4.59
N THR A 197 -1.02 29.86 4.32
CA THR A 197 -1.19 31.07 3.50
C THR A 197 -1.57 30.73 2.07
N SER A 198 -0.89 29.76 1.44
CA SER A 198 -1.24 29.31 0.09
C SER A 198 -2.63 28.68 0.04
N THR A 199 -2.98 27.85 1.02
CA THR A 199 -4.33 27.24 1.12
C THR A 199 -5.41 28.31 1.23
N ALA A 200 -5.20 29.31 2.09
CA ALA A 200 -6.15 30.42 2.27
C ALA A 200 -6.34 31.23 0.98
N LEU A 201 -5.23 31.56 0.30
CA LEU A 201 -5.24 32.28 -0.98
C LEU A 201 -6.03 31.52 -2.05
N HIS A 202 -5.74 30.22 -2.23
CA HIS A 202 -6.35 29.41 -3.29
C HIS A 202 -7.82 29.12 -2.99
N LEU A 203 -8.18 28.82 -1.74
CA LEU A 203 -9.58 28.61 -1.34
C LEU A 203 -10.40 29.87 -1.58
N LYS A 204 -9.92 31.04 -1.15
CA LYS A 204 -10.66 32.29 -1.30
C LYS A 204 -10.72 32.75 -2.76
N SER A 205 -9.67 32.50 -3.54
CA SER A 205 -9.65 32.83 -4.97
C SER A 205 -10.60 31.94 -5.78
N ARG A 206 -10.69 30.64 -5.44
CA ARG A 206 -11.55 29.68 -6.14
C ARG A 206 -13.01 29.77 -5.70
N TYR A 207 -13.24 30.08 -4.42
CA TYR A 207 -14.56 30.20 -3.81
C TYR A 207 -14.69 31.58 -3.15
N PRO A 208 -14.97 32.65 -3.93
CA PRO A 208 -15.03 34.02 -3.41
C PRO A 208 -16.04 34.21 -2.27
N ASP A 209 -17.13 33.45 -2.30
CA ASP A 209 -18.19 33.50 -1.29
C ASP A 209 -17.89 32.67 -0.04
N ALA A 210 -16.82 31.87 -0.01
CA ALA A 210 -16.46 31.06 1.15
C ALA A 210 -15.93 31.92 2.31
N ASP A 211 -16.34 31.57 3.53
CA ASP A 211 -15.83 32.18 4.76
C ASP A 211 -14.53 31.49 5.16
N VAL A 212 -13.38 32.11 4.87
CA VAL A 212 -12.06 31.54 5.16
C VAL A 212 -11.41 32.31 6.30
N THR A 213 -11.08 31.62 7.38
CA THR A 213 -10.36 32.17 8.55
C THR A 213 -8.98 31.53 8.64
N LEU A 214 -7.93 32.34 8.64
CA LEU A 214 -6.54 31.94 8.85
C LEU A 214 -6.10 32.36 10.25
N ILE A 215 -5.72 31.40 11.09
CA ILE A 215 -5.36 31.62 12.49
C ILE A 215 -3.86 31.35 12.67
N ASP A 216 -3.12 32.28 13.27
CA ASP A 216 -1.71 32.08 13.62
C ASP A 216 -1.39 32.75 14.94
N ARG A 217 -0.40 32.23 15.66
CA ARG A 217 0.03 32.78 16.95
C ARG A 217 0.73 34.14 16.85
N HIS A 218 1.12 34.54 15.64
CA HIS A 218 1.78 35.82 15.40
C HIS A 218 1.01 36.69 14.42
N ASP A 219 1.14 37.99 14.62
CA ASP A 219 0.68 39.00 13.67
C ASP A 219 1.37 38.84 12.30
N PRO A 220 0.70 39.15 11.17
CA PRO A 220 1.30 39.09 9.84
C PRO A 220 2.62 39.87 9.72
N ASP A 221 2.79 40.94 10.50
CA ASP A 221 3.96 41.82 10.49
C ASP A 221 4.88 41.62 11.71
N ALA A 222 4.72 40.50 12.44
CA ALA A 222 5.54 40.21 13.60
C ALA A 222 7.05 40.22 13.27
N PRO A 223 7.91 40.81 14.13
CA PRO A 223 9.34 40.93 13.83
C PRO A 223 10.02 39.55 13.74
N THR A 224 9.53 38.56 14.50
CA THR A 224 10.02 37.19 14.54
C THR A 224 8.86 36.20 14.56
N ARG A 225 9.01 35.06 13.87
CA ARG A 225 8.07 33.93 13.90
C ARG A 225 8.82 32.59 13.92
N PRO A 226 8.34 31.59 14.68
CA PRO A 226 8.90 30.24 14.73
C PRO A 226 8.41 29.41 13.54
N ALA A 227 8.79 29.82 12.34
CA ALA A 227 8.47 29.12 11.09
C ALA A 227 9.74 28.94 10.25
N ALA A 228 9.90 27.77 9.65
CA ALA A 228 11.01 27.47 8.74
C ALA A 228 11.09 28.47 7.57
N SER A 229 9.94 28.95 7.09
CA SER A 229 9.80 29.92 6.01
C SER A 229 9.91 31.38 6.47
N TRP A 230 10.12 31.64 7.76
CA TRP A 230 10.33 32.99 8.30
C TRP A 230 11.82 33.25 8.46
N ASP A 231 12.52 33.21 7.34
CA ASP A 231 13.91 33.60 7.17
C ASP A 231 14.04 34.45 5.90
N TRP A 232 15.23 34.96 5.59
CA TRP A 232 15.37 35.81 4.41
C TRP A 232 15.37 35.03 3.07
N ASN A 233 15.45 33.68 3.04
CA ASN A 233 15.48 32.95 1.77
C ASN A 233 15.06 31.46 1.80
N LYS A 234 14.55 30.97 0.66
CA LYS A 234 14.40 29.55 0.34
C LYS A 234 14.78 29.22 -1.10
N VAL A 235 15.32 28.03 -1.32
CA VAL A 235 15.61 27.53 -2.67
C VAL A 235 14.30 27.21 -3.39
N ILE A 236 14.15 27.70 -4.61
CA ILE A 236 13.02 27.42 -5.51
C ILE A 236 13.59 26.71 -6.73
N ARG A 237 13.22 25.45 -6.90
CA ARG A 237 13.81 24.58 -7.92
C ARG A 237 12.82 23.54 -8.43
N ALA A 238 13.08 23.04 -9.63
CA ALA A 238 12.39 21.90 -10.22
C ALA A 238 13.32 20.70 -10.51
N ASP A 239 14.53 20.73 -9.97
CA ASP A 239 15.61 19.75 -10.19
C ASP A 239 15.34 18.39 -9.51
N TYR A 240 14.18 17.77 -9.70
CA TYR A 240 13.80 16.53 -9.01
C TYR A 240 14.09 15.29 -9.86
N ARG A 241 14.50 14.20 -9.19
CA ARG A 241 14.65 12.87 -9.81
C ARG A 241 13.31 12.22 -10.14
N ASP A 242 12.30 12.46 -9.30
CA ASP A 242 10.94 12.05 -9.57
C ASP A 242 10.32 12.97 -10.63
N ILE A 243 9.77 12.37 -11.69
CA ILE A 243 9.25 13.13 -12.83
C ILE A 243 7.89 13.79 -12.53
N ILE A 244 7.10 13.23 -11.62
CA ILE A 244 5.82 13.79 -11.20
C ILE A 244 6.10 15.04 -10.36
N TYR A 245 7.01 14.95 -9.40
CA TYR A 245 7.40 16.10 -8.58
C TYR A 245 8.12 17.16 -9.41
N CYS A 246 8.98 16.75 -10.36
CA CYS A 246 9.58 17.67 -11.34
C CYS A 246 8.51 18.45 -12.12
N ARG A 247 7.45 17.78 -12.61
CA ARG A 247 6.34 18.43 -13.32
C ARG A 247 5.61 19.46 -12.43
N ILE A 248 5.21 19.07 -11.23
CA ILE A 248 4.50 19.98 -10.30
C ILE A 248 5.40 21.16 -9.91
N ALA A 249 6.70 20.91 -9.70
CA ALA A 249 7.66 21.95 -9.38
C ALA A 249 7.92 22.90 -10.55
N LEU A 250 7.87 22.41 -11.80
CA LEU A 250 7.93 23.26 -13.00
C LEU A 250 6.70 24.18 -13.10
N GLU A 251 5.50 23.65 -12.83
CA GLU A 251 4.27 24.46 -12.77
C GLU A 251 4.36 25.54 -11.69
N ALA A 252 4.83 25.18 -10.49
CA ALA A 252 5.04 26.13 -9.40
C ALA A 252 6.13 27.17 -9.75
N GLN A 253 7.22 26.75 -10.42
CA GLN A 253 8.27 27.65 -10.87
C GLN A 253 7.76 28.65 -11.92
N ASP A 254 6.85 28.24 -12.80
CA ASP A 254 6.20 29.13 -13.76
C ASP A 254 5.30 30.16 -13.06
N GLU A 255 4.61 29.79 -11.98
CA GLU A 255 3.91 30.75 -11.11
C GLU A 255 4.87 31.73 -10.43
N TRP A 256 6.00 31.27 -9.89
CA TRP A 256 7.02 32.16 -9.30
C TRP A 256 7.58 33.18 -10.32
N ARG A 257 7.64 32.82 -11.60
CA ARG A 257 8.12 33.71 -12.67
C ARG A 257 7.07 34.70 -13.15
N THR A 258 5.84 34.23 -13.32
CA THR A 258 4.81 34.98 -14.06
C THR A 258 3.82 35.68 -13.15
N ASN A 259 3.60 35.18 -11.94
CA ASN A 259 2.62 35.74 -11.02
C ASN A 259 3.16 37.02 -10.35
N PRO A 260 2.52 38.19 -10.52
CA PRO A 260 2.98 39.45 -9.93
C PRO A 260 3.08 39.45 -8.40
N LEU A 261 2.40 38.51 -7.72
CA LEU A 261 2.51 38.35 -6.28
C LEU A 261 3.86 37.76 -5.86
N TRP A 262 4.40 36.84 -6.67
CA TRP A 262 5.56 36.02 -6.32
C TRP A 262 6.84 36.46 -7.01
N SER A 263 6.74 36.92 -8.26
CA SER A 263 7.89 37.30 -9.08
C SER A 263 8.80 38.39 -8.50
N PRO A 264 8.33 39.37 -7.70
CA PRO A 264 9.22 40.34 -7.06
C PRO A 264 10.20 39.72 -6.06
N PHE A 265 9.87 38.54 -5.55
CA PHE A 265 10.65 37.86 -4.51
C PHE A 265 11.48 36.71 -5.06
N TYR A 266 11.31 36.31 -6.32
CA TYR A 266 12.04 35.21 -6.94
C TYR A 266 13.30 35.69 -7.65
N HIS A 267 14.42 35.03 -7.37
CA HIS A 267 15.73 35.30 -7.93
C HIS A 267 16.23 34.05 -8.65
N GLU A 268 16.13 34.04 -9.98
CA GLU A 268 16.56 32.94 -10.85
C GLU A 268 18.08 32.97 -11.07
N THR A 269 18.82 32.63 -10.01
CA THR A 269 20.29 32.68 -10.00
C THR A 269 20.93 31.42 -10.58
N GLY A 270 20.14 30.40 -10.91
CA GLY A 270 20.58 29.06 -11.23
C GLY A 270 20.97 28.24 -9.99
N ILE A 271 21.28 26.97 -10.24
CA ILE A 271 21.81 26.00 -9.29
C ILE A 271 23.12 25.39 -9.80
N TYR A 272 24.05 25.17 -8.88
CA TYR A 272 25.27 24.39 -9.05
C TYR A 272 25.20 23.20 -8.10
N TRP A 273 24.88 22.02 -8.63
CA TRP A 273 24.70 20.83 -7.81
C TRP A 273 25.86 19.86 -7.96
N ILE A 274 26.65 19.74 -6.89
CA ILE A 274 27.71 18.76 -6.78
C ILE A 274 27.09 17.43 -6.36
N SER A 275 26.83 16.54 -7.33
CA SER A 275 26.15 15.26 -7.09
C SER A 275 27.07 14.05 -7.20
N ARG A 276 26.88 13.08 -6.28
CA ARG A 276 27.67 11.85 -6.18
C ARG A 276 26.90 10.60 -6.63
N THR A 277 25.68 10.76 -7.11
CA THR A 277 24.69 9.66 -7.19
C THR A 277 24.09 9.48 -8.59
N GLY A 278 24.64 10.11 -9.63
CA GLY A 278 24.07 10.10 -11.00
C GLY A 278 22.83 11.01 -11.17
N PHE A 279 22.46 11.77 -10.13
CA PHE A 279 21.34 12.72 -10.11
C PHE A 279 21.37 13.72 -11.27
N ALA A 280 22.56 14.28 -11.56
CA ALA A 280 22.70 15.35 -12.53
C ALA A 280 22.17 14.94 -13.92
N GLN A 281 22.48 13.73 -14.37
CA GLN A 281 21.98 13.26 -15.66
C GLN A 281 20.47 12.97 -15.62
N LYS A 282 19.97 12.42 -14.51
CA LYS A 282 18.55 12.10 -14.35
C LYS A 282 17.65 13.33 -14.40
N VAL A 283 18.08 14.45 -13.80
CA VAL A 283 17.35 15.74 -13.88
C VAL A 283 17.31 16.25 -15.33
N VAL A 284 18.43 16.17 -16.05
CA VAL A 284 18.50 16.52 -17.49
C VAL A 284 17.49 15.71 -18.29
N ASP A 285 17.45 14.40 -18.05
CA ASP A 285 16.57 13.50 -18.77
C ASP A 285 15.09 13.78 -18.46
N ASN A 286 14.76 14.13 -17.21
CA ASN A 286 13.39 14.48 -16.81
C ASN A 286 12.91 15.78 -17.46
N PHE A 287 13.71 16.86 -17.45
CA PHE A 287 13.37 18.11 -18.12
C PHE A 287 13.11 17.89 -19.61
N LYS A 288 13.97 17.07 -20.26
CA LYS A 288 13.81 16.68 -21.65
C LYS A 288 12.53 15.87 -21.89
N ALA A 289 12.23 14.90 -21.02
CA ALA A 289 11.03 14.07 -21.13
C ALA A 289 9.74 14.87 -20.96
N LEU A 290 9.76 15.92 -20.13
CA LEU A 290 8.66 16.85 -19.94
C LEU A 290 8.58 17.94 -21.01
N GLY A 291 9.46 17.90 -22.02
CA GLY A 291 9.49 18.89 -23.10
C GLY A 291 9.84 20.31 -22.64
N ARG A 292 10.47 20.44 -21.47
CA ARG A 292 10.88 21.74 -20.92
C ARG A 292 12.14 22.22 -21.61
N ASP A 293 12.04 23.38 -22.27
CA ASP A 293 13.22 24.10 -22.75
C ASP A 293 13.87 24.84 -21.58
N ALA A 294 15.07 24.39 -21.18
CA ALA A 294 15.81 24.91 -20.04
C ALA A 294 17.31 24.84 -20.33
N GLU A 295 18.05 25.87 -19.94
CA GLU A 295 19.52 25.83 -19.96
C GLU A 295 20.03 24.99 -18.77
N LEU A 296 20.03 23.68 -18.97
CA LEU A 296 20.33 22.68 -17.96
C LEU A 296 21.22 21.57 -18.56
N TYR A 297 22.31 21.25 -17.88
CA TYR A 297 23.29 20.25 -18.34
C TYR A 297 24.13 19.68 -17.21
N ALA A 298 24.66 18.46 -17.41
CA ALA A 298 25.55 17.80 -16.47
C ALA A 298 27.01 17.82 -16.99
N LEU A 299 27.90 18.53 -16.30
CA LEU A 299 29.31 18.68 -16.71
C LEU A 299 30.26 17.79 -15.90
N PRO A 300 31.33 17.27 -16.51
CA PRO A 300 32.45 16.69 -15.78
C PRO A 300 33.07 17.70 -14.80
N VAL A 301 33.55 17.21 -13.66
CA VAL A 301 34.11 18.05 -12.57
C VAL A 301 35.15 19.06 -13.07
N GLN A 302 36.06 18.66 -13.97
CA GLN A 302 37.13 19.55 -14.46
C GLN A 302 36.63 20.76 -15.24
N GLU A 303 35.48 20.63 -15.91
CA GLU A 303 34.83 21.72 -16.64
C GLU A 303 34.00 22.58 -15.69
N ALA A 304 33.23 21.93 -14.81
CA ALA A 304 32.40 22.59 -13.83
C ALA A 304 33.19 23.50 -12.87
N ARG A 305 34.45 23.16 -12.55
CA ARG A 305 35.34 23.98 -11.71
C ARG A 305 35.72 25.34 -12.32
N LYS A 306 35.61 25.49 -13.65
CA LYS A 306 35.97 26.74 -14.36
C LYS A 306 34.80 27.73 -14.42
N LEU A 307 33.60 27.26 -14.10
CA LEU A 307 32.40 28.10 -14.11
C LEU A 307 32.40 29.07 -12.93
N TYR A 308 31.62 30.15 -13.07
CA TYR A 308 31.41 31.16 -12.03
C TYR A 308 32.72 31.74 -11.48
N GLY A 309 33.71 31.99 -12.34
CA GLY A 309 34.98 32.58 -11.94
C GLY A 309 35.87 31.68 -11.07
N GLY A 310 35.56 30.38 -10.95
CA GLY A 310 36.34 29.43 -10.16
C GLY A 310 36.03 29.43 -8.67
N ILE A 311 34.93 30.05 -8.24
CA ILE A 311 34.53 30.11 -6.81
C ILE A 311 34.32 28.73 -6.17
N PHE A 312 34.00 27.70 -6.98
CA PHE A 312 33.85 26.32 -6.54
C PHE A 312 35.08 25.46 -6.89
N ASP A 313 36.18 26.03 -7.36
CA ASP A 313 37.36 25.27 -7.82
C ASP A 313 37.95 24.35 -6.73
N SER A 314 37.69 24.67 -5.46
CA SER A 314 38.24 24.02 -4.28
C SER A 314 37.15 23.31 -3.46
N ALA A 315 35.93 23.18 -3.99
CA ALA A 315 34.89 22.39 -3.36
C ALA A 315 35.30 20.91 -3.25
N ASP A 316 34.63 20.17 -2.37
CA ASP A 316 34.83 18.74 -2.25
C ASP A 316 34.08 18.00 -3.38
N TYR A 317 34.85 17.48 -4.33
CA TYR A 317 34.36 16.65 -5.44
C TYR A 317 34.72 15.16 -5.29
N GLU A 318 35.13 14.71 -4.10
CA GLU A 318 35.45 13.30 -3.86
C GLU A 318 34.24 12.42 -4.21
N GLY A 319 34.39 11.53 -5.19
CA GLY A 319 33.33 10.65 -5.66
C GLY A 319 32.27 11.31 -6.56
N VAL A 320 32.51 12.53 -7.06
CA VAL A 320 31.62 13.24 -7.99
C VAL A 320 32.03 12.92 -9.43
N ASP A 321 31.08 12.39 -10.19
CA ASP A 321 31.26 12.16 -11.64
C ASP A 321 30.91 13.43 -12.44
N LYS A 322 29.68 13.95 -12.24
CA LYS A 322 29.17 15.15 -12.91
C LYS A 322 28.51 16.12 -11.94
N VAL A 323 28.60 17.40 -12.28
CA VAL A 323 27.91 18.51 -11.60
C VAL A 323 26.71 18.92 -12.44
N LEU A 324 25.54 19.03 -11.84
CA LEU A 324 24.36 19.60 -12.50
C LEU A 324 24.50 21.12 -12.50
N ILE A 325 24.36 21.72 -13.67
CA ILE A 325 24.15 23.14 -13.84
C ILE A 325 22.73 23.31 -14.35
N ASN A 326 21.89 23.99 -13.59
CA ASN A 326 20.58 24.41 -14.06
C ASN A 326 20.43 25.92 -13.87
N LYS A 327 20.33 26.68 -14.97
CA LYS A 327 20.14 28.13 -14.88
C LYS A 327 18.71 28.58 -14.60
N THR A 328 17.74 27.67 -14.63
CA THR A 328 16.32 27.99 -14.53
C THR A 328 15.79 27.91 -13.09
N SER A 329 16.57 27.36 -12.16
CA SER A 329 16.28 27.32 -10.71
C SER A 329 16.86 28.53 -9.97
N GLY A 330 16.51 28.71 -8.70
CA GLY A 330 16.99 29.87 -7.94
C GLY A 330 16.55 29.86 -6.48
N TRP A 331 16.28 31.05 -5.94
CA TRP A 331 15.82 31.21 -4.57
C TRP A 331 14.81 32.35 -4.45
N ALA A 332 14.01 32.36 -3.39
CA ALA A 332 13.06 33.43 -3.12
C ALA A 332 13.27 34.07 -1.75
N ALA A 333 13.01 35.37 -1.64
CA ALA A 333 13.00 36.13 -0.39
C ALA A 333 11.82 35.67 0.49
N ALA A 334 12.06 34.66 1.34
CA ALA A 334 10.99 33.82 1.89
C ALA A 334 10.06 34.55 2.86
N LYS A 335 10.61 35.32 3.81
CA LYS A 335 9.82 36.14 4.73
C LYS A 335 8.95 37.14 3.96
N ASP A 336 9.54 37.87 3.02
CA ASP A 336 8.85 38.95 2.31
C ASP A 336 7.76 38.38 1.39
N ALA A 337 8.02 37.26 0.71
CA ALA A 337 7.02 36.55 -0.07
C ALA A 337 5.86 36.04 0.81
N LEU A 338 6.17 35.47 1.97
CA LEU A 338 5.13 34.98 2.89
C LEU A 338 4.28 36.14 3.44
N GLN A 339 4.89 37.27 3.79
CA GLN A 339 4.16 38.48 4.19
C GLN A 339 3.26 39.01 3.07
N ALA A 340 3.77 39.08 1.84
CA ALA A 340 2.99 39.48 0.68
C ALA A 340 1.80 38.53 0.44
N GLY A 341 2.02 37.22 0.58
CA GLY A 341 0.97 36.21 0.47
C GLY A 341 -0.12 36.36 1.53
N ILE A 342 0.26 36.56 2.80
CA ILE A 342 -0.71 36.77 3.90
C ILE A 342 -1.50 38.05 3.66
N LYS A 343 -0.82 39.15 3.31
CA LYS A 343 -1.48 40.42 2.98
C LYS A 343 -2.46 40.25 1.83
N ARG A 344 -2.05 39.57 0.76
CA ARG A 344 -2.94 39.30 -0.38
C ARG A 344 -4.15 38.47 0.02
N ALA A 345 -3.98 37.49 0.91
CA ALA A 345 -5.09 36.68 1.43
C ALA A 345 -6.11 37.55 2.16
N ILE A 346 -5.63 38.45 3.01
CA ILE A 346 -6.47 39.43 3.73
C ILE A 346 -7.18 40.36 2.74
N ASP A 347 -6.46 40.88 1.73
CA ASP A 347 -7.00 41.79 0.71
C ASP A 347 -8.13 41.15 -0.12
N ILE A 348 -8.13 39.82 -0.31
CA ILE A 348 -9.21 39.08 -0.99
C ILE A 348 -10.30 38.58 -0.04
N GLY A 349 -10.28 38.98 1.24
CA GLY A 349 -11.33 38.71 2.21
C GLY A 349 -11.14 37.47 3.08
N VAL A 350 -9.91 36.95 3.22
CA VAL A 350 -9.58 35.98 4.28
C VAL A 350 -9.54 36.70 5.62
N LYS A 351 -10.24 36.18 6.63
CA LYS A 351 -10.17 36.70 8.00
C LYS A 351 -8.90 36.19 8.68
N TYR A 352 -7.97 37.08 9.01
CA TYR A 352 -6.79 36.71 9.81
C TYR A 352 -7.09 36.88 11.30
N ILE A 353 -6.72 35.89 12.12
CA ILE A 353 -6.85 35.95 13.58
C ILE A 353 -5.48 35.64 14.20
N THR A 354 -4.99 36.58 15.00
CA THR A 354 -3.77 36.39 15.81
C THR A 354 -4.16 35.73 17.13
N ALA A 355 -3.95 34.41 17.26
CA ALA A 355 -4.23 33.64 18.47
C ALA A 355 -3.43 32.34 18.53
N GLU A 356 -3.09 31.89 19.74
CA GLU A 356 -2.55 30.54 19.97
C GLU A 356 -3.72 29.54 20.03
N VAL A 357 -3.69 28.52 19.18
CA VAL A 357 -4.67 27.42 19.23
C VAL A 357 -4.18 26.35 20.20
N ASP A 358 -4.99 26.06 21.22
CA ASP A 358 -4.66 25.07 22.25
C ASP A 358 -5.26 23.68 21.95
N LEU A 359 -6.50 23.61 21.47
CA LEU A 359 -7.22 22.35 21.21
C LEU A 359 -8.06 22.42 19.93
N LEU A 360 -8.33 21.25 19.34
CA LEU A 360 -9.40 21.10 18.34
C LEU A 360 -10.72 20.77 19.04
N GLU A 361 -11.82 21.29 18.50
CA GLU A 361 -13.17 21.04 19.00
C GLU A 361 -13.87 19.97 18.19
N PHE A 362 -14.62 19.10 18.86
CA PHE A 362 -15.38 18.04 18.23
C PHE A 362 -16.82 18.04 18.73
N ASP A 363 -17.77 17.72 17.86
CA ASP A 363 -19.14 17.40 18.26
C ASP A 363 -19.30 15.94 18.72
N ASP A 364 -20.52 15.60 19.14
CA ASP A 364 -20.90 14.26 19.59
C ASP A 364 -20.85 13.20 18.47
N GLU A 365 -20.73 13.61 17.21
CA GLU A 365 -20.59 12.74 16.03
C GLU A 365 -19.13 12.60 15.57
N ASP A 366 -18.17 13.00 16.41
CA ASP A 366 -16.73 12.97 16.14
C ASP A 366 -16.27 13.86 14.97
N ARG A 367 -17.06 14.85 14.58
CA ARG A 367 -16.66 15.81 13.54
C ARG A 367 -15.93 16.98 14.19
N CYS A 368 -14.80 17.36 13.62
CA CYS A 368 -14.09 18.56 14.04
C CYS A 368 -14.93 19.79 13.69
N THR A 369 -15.41 20.50 14.71
CA THR A 369 -16.30 21.67 14.57
C THR A 369 -15.55 22.99 14.61
N GLY A 370 -14.27 22.97 14.96
CA GLY A 370 -13.47 24.19 15.09
C GLY A 370 -12.23 24.03 15.94
N VAL A 371 -11.80 25.13 16.55
CA VAL A 371 -10.63 25.20 17.43
C VAL A 371 -10.94 26.01 18.69
N ARG A 372 -10.25 25.68 19.79
CA ARG A 372 -10.21 26.45 21.02
C ARG A 372 -8.87 27.15 21.14
N THR A 373 -8.89 28.45 21.42
CA THR A 373 -7.70 29.25 21.69
C THR A 373 -7.29 29.13 23.17
N ASP A 374 -6.05 29.49 23.48
CA ASP A 374 -5.49 29.43 24.83
C ASP A 374 -6.21 30.32 25.85
N ASP A 375 -6.88 31.39 25.40
CA ASP A 375 -7.77 32.23 26.20
C ASP A 375 -9.16 31.62 26.47
N GLY A 376 -9.43 30.42 25.93
CA GLY A 376 -10.69 29.69 26.08
C GLY A 376 -11.76 30.02 25.03
N SER A 377 -11.51 30.97 24.12
CA SER A 377 -12.44 31.29 23.04
C SER A 377 -12.56 30.13 22.04
N THR A 378 -13.75 29.93 21.50
CA THR A 378 -14.01 28.88 20.49
C THR A 378 -14.34 29.51 19.15
N ILE A 379 -13.69 29.04 18.09
CA ILE A 379 -13.90 29.48 16.71
C ILE A 379 -14.36 28.26 15.91
N THR A 380 -15.52 28.34 15.27
CA THR A 380 -16.15 27.21 14.58
C THR A 380 -16.17 27.39 13.06
N ALA A 381 -16.11 26.27 12.34
CA ALA A 381 -16.26 26.21 10.89
C ALA A 381 -16.70 24.81 10.44
N ASN A 382 -17.22 24.70 9.23
CA ASN A 382 -17.61 23.41 8.65
C ASN A 382 -16.39 22.53 8.34
N ARG A 383 -15.21 23.14 8.14
CA ARG A 383 -13.96 22.46 7.80
C ARG A 383 -12.79 23.12 8.54
N THR A 384 -11.96 22.30 9.18
CA THR A 384 -10.73 22.74 9.85
C THR A 384 -9.52 22.09 9.18
N VAL A 385 -8.54 22.89 8.77
CA VAL A 385 -7.30 22.47 8.10
C VAL A 385 -6.12 22.82 9.01
N LEU A 386 -5.26 21.83 9.29
CA LEU A 386 -4.08 22.02 10.13
C LEU A 386 -2.83 22.27 9.27
N CYS A 387 -2.22 23.44 9.44
CA CYS A 387 -0.99 23.87 8.78
C CYS A 387 0.06 24.32 9.83
N THR A 388 0.12 23.63 10.98
CA THR A 388 0.89 24.06 12.17
C THR A 388 2.36 23.61 12.18
N GLY A 389 2.87 23.07 11.07
CA GLY A 389 4.29 22.72 10.92
C GLY A 389 4.79 21.80 12.04
N ALA A 390 5.97 22.07 12.58
CA ALA A 390 6.60 21.28 13.65
C ALA A 390 5.76 21.17 14.94
N PHE A 391 4.73 22.01 15.10
CA PHE A 391 3.83 21.99 16.25
C PHE A 391 2.64 21.02 16.10
N THR A 392 2.42 20.48 14.90
CA THR A 392 1.31 19.54 14.62
C THR A 392 1.25 18.36 15.61
N PRO A 393 2.38 17.67 15.94
CA PRO A 393 2.35 16.57 16.89
C PRO A 393 1.86 16.98 18.28
N VAL A 394 2.22 18.20 18.72
CA VAL A 394 1.86 18.75 20.02
C VAL A 394 0.36 19.05 20.10
N LEU A 395 -0.18 19.74 19.10
CA LEU A 395 -1.61 20.09 19.05
C LEU A 395 -2.50 18.83 19.03
N LEU A 396 -2.10 17.82 18.25
CA LEU A 396 -2.81 16.56 18.17
C LEU A 396 -2.75 15.76 19.47
N GLU A 397 -1.58 15.69 20.13
CA GLU A 397 -1.41 14.98 21.40
C GLU A 397 -2.19 15.65 22.54
N LYS A 398 -2.14 16.99 22.62
CA LYS A 398 -2.94 17.78 23.57
C LYS A 398 -4.44 17.54 23.39
N THR A 399 -4.91 17.62 22.15
CA THR A 399 -6.31 17.38 21.79
C THR A 399 -6.73 15.95 22.11
N ALA A 400 -5.91 14.96 21.77
CA ALA A 400 -6.16 13.56 22.07
C ALA A 400 -6.34 13.31 23.57
N ASN A 401 -5.47 13.89 24.40
CA ASN A 401 -5.52 13.74 25.85
C ASN A 401 -6.72 14.47 26.47
N SER A 402 -7.03 15.68 26.01
CA SER A 402 -8.17 16.46 26.53
C SER A 402 -9.52 15.85 26.15
N ALA A 403 -9.65 15.32 24.93
CA ALA A 403 -10.89 14.75 24.42
C ALA A 403 -11.02 13.23 24.66
N SER A 404 -10.04 12.58 25.29
CA SER A 404 -9.94 11.10 25.40
C SER A 404 -10.01 10.38 24.04
N ARG A 405 -9.41 11.01 23.01
CA ARG A 405 -9.42 10.55 21.60
C ARG A 405 -8.06 10.00 21.20
N ASP A 406 -7.77 8.76 21.59
CA ASP A 406 -6.45 8.13 21.34
C ASP A 406 -6.07 8.05 19.86
N ALA A 407 -7.04 8.02 18.94
CA ALA A 407 -6.79 8.03 17.49
C ALA A 407 -6.09 9.30 16.99
N LEU A 408 -6.22 10.42 17.73
CA LEU A 408 -5.54 11.68 17.38
C LEU A 408 -4.06 11.69 17.79
N LYS A 409 -3.62 10.82 18.72
CA LYS A 409 -2.23 10.82 19.24
C LYS A 409 -1.22 10.66 18.12
N SER A 410 -0.28 11.60 18.03
CA SER A 410 0.68 11.69 16.92
C SER A 410 1.67 10.52 16.92
N GLN A 411 2.08 10.06 18.11
CA GLN A 411 3.07 8.99 18.29
C GLN A 411 4.31 9.24 17.40
N LYS A 412 4.84 8.23 16.71
CA LYS A 412 5.95 8.37 15.75
C LYS A 412 5.51 8.75 14.32
N ARG A 413 4.23 9.02 14.08
CA ARG A 413 3.72 9.33 12.71
C ARG A 413 4.18 10.71 12.23
N MET A 414 4.48 11.62 13.15
CA MET A 414 4.91 12.98 12.86
C MET A 414 6.01 13.39 13.83
N ILE A 415 7.12 13.87 13.29
CA ILE A 415 8.33 14.21 14.05
C ILE A 415 8.67 15.69 13.81
N ALA A 416 9.04 16.41 14.87
CA ALA A 416 9.64 17.72 14.75
C ALA A 416 11.15 17.56 14.49
N ALA A 417 11.60 18.06 13.34
CA ALA A 417 12.99 17.99 12.90
C ALA A 417 13.59 19.40 12.73
N GLY A 418 14.91 19.50 12.80
CA GLY A 418 15.67 20.75 12.70
C GLY A 418 16.91 20.62 11.82
N VAL A 419 17.26 21.70 11.14
CA VAL A 419 18.56 21.88 10.46
C VAL A 419 19.20 23.18 10.91
N THR A 420 20.52 23.20 11.06
CA THR A 420 21.25 24.41 11.49
C THR A 420 21.68 25.22 10.27
N THR A 421 21.53 26.53 10.34
CA THR A 421 21.99 27.49 9.33
C THR A 421 23.01 28.45 9.94
N GLY A 422 23.90 28.98 9.10
CA GLY A 422 24.90 29.97 9.46
C GLY A 422 24.92 31.14 8.49
N LEU A 423 25.34 32.31 8.99
CA LEU A 423 25.56 33.51 8.19
C LEU A 423 27.01 33.99 8.31
N VAL A 424 27.57 34.39 7.18
CA VAL A 424 28.88 35.04 7.03
C VAL A 424 28.67 36.36 6.31
N THR A 425 29.31 37.43 6.78
CA THR A 425 29.33 38.73 6.09
C THR A 425 30.66 38.82 5.37
N LEU A 426 30.60 39.02 4.05
CA LEU A 426 31.77 39.18 3.20
C LEU A 426 32.23 40.63 3.20
N ASP A 427 33.54 40.85 3.09
CA ASP A 427 34.07 42.15 2.69
C ASP A 427 33.72 42.47 1.23
N GLU A 428 33.84 43.73 0.84
CA GLU A 428 33.40 44.21 -0.49
C GLU A 428 34.12 43.49 -1.65
N GLU A 429 35.42 43.22 -1.51
CA GLU A 429 36.21 42.55 -2.53
C GLU A 429 35.76 41.09 -2.72
N THR A 430 35.54 40.38 -1.60
CA THR A 430 35.04 39.01 -1.62
C THR A 430 33.60 38.98 -2.12
N ALA A 431 32.74 39.89 -1.68
CA ALA A 431 31.34 39.97 -2.13
C ALA A 431 31.22 40.14 -3.64
N GLU A 432 32.07 40.97 -4.26
CA GLU A 432 32.09 41.15 -5.71
C GLU A 432 32.53 39.87 -6.45
N MET A 433 33.42 39.06 -5.86
CA MET A 433 33.83 37.76 -6.42
C MET A 433 32.69 36.74 -6.46
N PHE A 434 31.83 36.73 -5.43
CA PHE A 434 30.68 35.82 -5.32
C PHE A 434 29.41 36.38 -5.98
N LYS A 435 29.50 37.57 -6.59
CA LYS A 435 28.39 38.22 -7.29
C LYS A 435 28.00 37.43 -8.53
N GLY A 436 26.74 37.03 -8.58
CA GLY A 436 26.22 36.18 -9.66
C GLY A 436 26.53 34.68 -9.48
N MET A 437 26.97 34.25 -8.30
CA MET A 437 27.01 32.83 -7.98
C MET A 437 25.58 32.24 -7.97
N PRO A 438 25.42 30.95 -8.34
CA PRO A 438 24.15 30.25 -8.23
C PRO A 438 23.91 29.78 -6.79
N VAL A 439 22.72 29.24 -6.53
CA VAL A 439 22.52 28.38 -5.35
C VAL A 439 23.44 27.17 -5.51
N CYS A 440 24.28 26.89 -4.51
CA CYS A 440 25.13 25.70 -4.55
C CYS A 440 24.57 24.66 -3.59
N ILE A 441 24.33 23.45 -4.10
CA ILE A 441 23.96 22.28 -3.30
C ILE A 441 25.03 21.24 -3.48
N GLN A 442 25.44 20.65 -2.36
CA GLN A 442 26.49 19.66 -2.32
C GLN A 442 25.98 18.42 -1.58
N GLU A 443 25.81 17.33 -2.33
CA GLU A 443 25.68 16.01 -1.72
C GLU A 443 26.98 15.69 -1.00
N ASN A 444 26.94 15.31 0.28
CA ASN A 444 28.19 15.01 0.99
C ASN A 444 28.63 13.58 0.74
N PRO A 445 29.87 13.15 1.04
CA PRO A 445 30.15 11.72 1.11
C PRO A 445 29.26 11.05 2.17
N THR A 446 28.81 9.83 1.92
CA THR A 446 27.87 9.06 2.79
C THR A 446 28.18 9.01 4.29
N GLN A 447 29.41 9.32 4.70
CA GLN A 447 29.83 9.36 6.10
C GLN A 447 29.55 10.70 6.81
N ARG A 448 29.31 11.79 6.07
CA ARG A 448 29.23 13.17 6.60
C ARG A 448 27.80 13.75 6.64
N GLY A 449 26.84 13.17 5.93
CA GLY A 449 25.43 13.57 5.98
C GLY A 449 24.79 13.63 4.59
N PRO A 450 23.49 13.96 4.50
CA PRO A 450 22.72 14.05 3.25
C PRO A 450 23.27 15.08 2.25
N SER A 451 23.10 16.38 2.54
CA SER A 451 23.60 17.46 1.70
C SER A 451 23.80 18.71 2.53
N ASN A 452 24.67 19.59 2.06
CA ASN A 452 24.74 20.98 2.52
C ASN A 452 24.60 21.90 1.32
N GLY A 453 24.55 23.20 1.58
CA GLY A 453 24.57 24.15 0.50
C GLY A 453 24.50 25.58 0.99
N THR A 454 24.45 26.48 0.02
CA THR A 454 24.58 27.91 0.23
C THR A 454 23.82 28.68 -0.83
N LEU A 455 23.38 29.87 -0.45
CA LEU A 455 22.69 30.79 -1.35
C LEU A 455 23.58 31.98 -1.72
N PRO A 456 23.32 32.63 -2.86
CA PRO A 456 24.03 33.84 -3.30
C PRO A 456 24.07 34.93 -2.22
N PRO A 457 25.09 35.80 -2.21
CA PRO A 457 25.16 36.92 -1.28
C PRO A 457 23.88 37.77 -1.32
N SER A 458 23.38 38.14 -0.14
CA SER A 458 22.32 39.13 -0.02
C SER A 458 22.83 40.52 -0.42
N SER A 459 21.91 41.49 -0.51
CA SER A 459 22.26 42.91 -0.69
C SER A 459 23.12 43.49 0.44
N GLU A 460 23.21 42.80 1.58
CA GLU A 460 24.05 43.15 2.73
C GLU A 460 25.39 42.38 2.74
N ASN A 461 25.77 41.78 1.60
CA ASN A 461 26.96 40.94 1.45
C ASN A 461 26.98 39.74 2.40
N GLN A 462 25.81 39.23 2.81
CA GLN A 462 25.73 38.05 3.67
C GLN A 462 25.51 36.79 2.85
N ILE A 463 26.35 35.78 3.08
CA ILE A 463 26.15 34.42 2.57
C ILE A 463 25.53 33.55 3.66
N LYS A 464 24.46 32.84 3.29
CA LYS A 464 23.80 31.85 4.15
C LYS A 464 24.07 30.44 3.65
N PHE A 465 24.37 29.55 4.57
CA PHE A 465 24.55 28.14 4.31
C PHE A 465 23.85 27.31 5.38
N TRP A 466 23.49 26.08 5.02
CA TRP A 466 22.93 25.10 5.95
C TRP A 466 23.91 23.96 6.19
N GLY A 467 23.88 23.45 7.41
CA GLY A 467 24.63 22.30 7.84
C GLY A 467 24.11 21.00 7.20
N GLN A 468 24.94 19.98 7.24
CA GLN A 468 24.67 18.65 6.70
C GLN A 468 23.84 17.78 7.67
N SER A 469 23.70 18.18 8.93
CA SER A 469 23.01 17.41 9.97
C SER A 469 21.55 17.86 10.15
N ILE A 470 20.62 16.92 9.96
CA ILE A 470 19.20 17.05 10.32
C ILE A 470 19.02 16.36 11.68
N PHE A 471 18.22 16.88 12.60
CA PHE A 471 18.10 16.31 13.95
C PHE A 471 16.68 16.41 14.51
N GLU A 472 16.33 15.49 15.39
CA GLU A 472 15.04 15.47 16.08
C GLU A 472 15.12 16.21 17.41
N PHE A 473 13.95 16.64 17.90
CA PHE A 473 13.80 17.19 19.24
C PHE A 473 13.14 16.17 20.18
N PRO A 474 13.92 15.40 20.97
CA PRO A 474 13.38 14.49 21.96
C PRO A 474 13.07 15.25 23.25
N GLN A 475 12.01 16.06 23.27
CA GLN A 475 11.52 16.67 24.51
C GLN A 475 10.10 16.17 24.80
N GLY A 476 9.82 15.67 26.01
CA GLY A 476 8.49 15.20 26.41
C GLY A 476 8.47 13.75 26.86
N THR A 477 7.34 13.06 26.63
CA THR A 477 7.21 11.62 26.85
C THR A 477 7.98 10.84 25.76
N PRO A 478 8.33 9.55 25.95
CA PRO A 478 9.05 8.74 24.94
C PRO A 478 8.37 8.62 23.56
N SER A 479 7.14 9.12 23.41
CA SER A 479 6.28 9.00 22.25
C SER A 479 5.95 10.33 21.56
N LEU A 480 6.39 11.49 22.07
CA LEU A 480 6.07 12.81 21.52
C LEU A 480 7.35 13.54 21.10
N SER A 481 7.47 13.84 19.81
CA SER A 481 8.49 14.76 19.28
C SER A 481 7.93 16.18 19.21
N GLN A 482 8.65 17.16 19.76
CA GLN A 482 8.21 18.56 19.76
C GLN A 482 9.39 19.53 19.68
N PRO A 483 9.25 20.67 18.97
CA PRO A 483 10.25 21.72 19.02
C PRO A 483 10.42 22.24 20.47
N PRO A 484 11.56 22.88 20.81
CA PRO A 484 11.77 23.42 22.15
C PRO A 484 10.63 24.34 22.58
N THR A 485 10.23 24.28 23.85
CA THR A 485 9.05 25.00 24.37
C THR A 485 9.22 26.51 24.53
N GLY A 486 10.34 27.08 24.06
CA GLY A 486 10.56 28.52 24.04
C GLY A 486 9.62 29.22 23.05
N ALA A 487 9.33 30.50 23.28
CA ALA A 487 8.39 31.29 22.46
C ALA A 487 8.77 31.36 20.96
N ASP A 488 10.05 31.14 20.63
CA ASP A 488 10.59 31.11 19.27
C ASP A 488 11.22 29.74 18.90
N TYR A 489 10.84 28.68 19.63
CA TYR A 489 11.46 27.35 19.57
C TYR A 489 12.94 27.32 19.96
N ASN A 490 13.44 28.32 20.69
CA ASN A 490 14.86 28.50 21.02
C ASN A 490 15.76 28.42 19.78
N GLN A 491 15.25 28.86 18.62
CA GLN A 491 15.91 28.69 17.33
C GLN A 491 17.30 29.36 17.25
N TRP A 492 17.60 30.31 18.13
CA TRP A 492 18.89 31.01 18.21
C TRP A 492 19.87 30.41 19.22
N VAL A 493 19.43 29.44 20.04
CA VAL A 493 20.27 28.73 21.02
C VAL A 493 20.85 27.49 20.36
N VAL A 494 21.93 27.68 19.59
CA VAL A 494 22.56 26.61 18.81
C VAL A 494 23.73 25.96 19.59
N PRO A 495 23.72 24.64 19.82
CA PRO A 495 24.86 23.91 20.40
C PRO A 495 26.13 24.03 19.55
N GLU A 496 27.31 24.03 20.19
CA GLU A 496 28.60 24.14 19.50
C GLU A 496 28.83 23.04 18.45
N ALA A 497 28.36 21.81 18.71
CA ALA A 497 28.44 20.72 17.74
C ALA A 497 27.68 21.02 16.43
N LEU A 498 26.53 21.68 16.53
CA LEU A 498 25.71 22.08 15.38
C LEU A 498 26.26 23.34 14.68
N LYS A 499 26.97 24.22 15.40
CA LYS A 499 27.76 25.30 14.79
C LYS A 499 28.96 24.76 14.00
N ALA A 500 29.61 23.73 14.51
CA ALA A 500 30.72 23.06 13.82
C ALA A 500 30.25 22.40 12.50
N ASP A 501 29.05 21.83 12.47
CA ASP A 501 28.44 21.24 11.27
C ASP A 501 28.31 22.26 10.12
N VAL A 502 27.89 23.47 10.47
CA VAL A 502 27.75 24.60 9.56
C VAL A 502 29.14 25.08 9.07
N THR A 503 30.15 25.06 9.94
CA THR A 503 31.55 25.32 9.55
C THR A 503 32.08 24.29 8.54
N VAL A 504 31.73 23.02 8.71
CA VAL A 504 32.10 21.94 7.79
C VAL A 504 31.46 22.15 6.42
N ALA A 505 30.17 22.53 6.37
CA ALA A 505 29.46 22.84 5.12
C ALA A 505 30.14 23.96 4.32
N ASN A 506 30.55 25.04 5.00
CA ASN A 506 31.31 26.13 4.39
C ASN A 506 32.64 25.65 3.79
N GLY A 507 33.44 24.90 4.56
CA GLY A 507 34.69 24.34 4.08
C GLY A 507 34.52 23.36 2.92
N ALA A 508 33.46 22.55 2.94
CA ALA A 508 33.17 21.58 1.89
C ALA A 508 32.76 22.24 0.57
N THR A 509 32.05 23.38 0.65
CA THR A 509 31.51 24.09 -0.53
C THR A 509 32.54 25.02 -1.17
N PHE A 510 33.31 25.76 -0.36
CA PHE A 510 34.20 26.80 -0.86
C PHE A 510 35.70 26.47 -0.69
N GLY A 511 36.04 25.41 0.04
CA GLY A 511 37.42 25.03 0.30
C GLY A 511 38.25 26.22 0.80
N LYS A 512 39.39 26.48 0.14
CA LYS A 512 40.30 27.58 0.46
C LYS A 512 39.64 28.97 0.43
N HIS A 513 38.56 29.16 -0.33
CA HIS A 513 37.88 30.45 -0.47
C HIS A 513 37.01 30.80 0.74
N GLY A 514 36.50 29.79 1.46
CA GLY A 514 35.60 29.99 2.61
C GLY A 514 36.17 29.58 3.96
N ILE A 515 37.25 28.80 4.01
CA ILE A 515 37.73 28.14 5.25
C ILE A 515 38.06 29.07 6.41
N ASN A 516 38.38 30.35 6.14
CA ASN A 516 38.73 31.35 7.17
C ASN A 516 37.57 32.28 7.54
N TRP A 517 36.38 32.08 6.97
CA TRP A 517 35.24 32.95 7.25
C TRP A 517 34.68 32.73 8.66
N LYS A 518 34.38 33.85 9.33
CA LYS A 518 33.77 33.83 10.66
C LYS A 518 32.25 33.82 10.54
N ILE A 519 31.66 32.75 11.04
CA ILE A 519 30.21 32.56 11.08
C ILE A 519 29.68 33.23 12.34
N HIS A 520 29.05 34.38 12.18
CA HIS A 520 28.69 35.25 13.31
C HIS A 520 27.25 35.01 13.80
N THR A 521 26.42 34.30 13.03
CA THR A 521 25.04 33.98 13.41
C THR A 521 24.72 32.54 13.05
N HIS A 522 24.03 31.86 13.96
CA HIS A 522 23.54 30.49 13.78
C HIS A 522 22.06 30.43 14.15
N ARG A 523 21.28 29.65 13.40
CA ARG A 523 19.85 29.46 13.64
C ARG A 523 19.40 28.04 13.29
N ILE A 524 18.56 27.46 14.12
CA ILE A 524 17.86 26.19 13.85
C ILE A 524 16.55 26.48 13.09
N CYS A 525 16.38 25.87 11.93
CA CYS A 525 15.13 25.90 11.18
C CYS A 525 14.33 24.63 11.50
N CYS A 526 13.24 24.77 12.26
CA CYS A 526 12.37 23.65 12.64
C CYS A 526 11.27 23.39 11.59
N ALA A 527 11.13 22.14 11.15
CA ALA A 527 10.08 21.68 10.26
C ALA A 527 9.43 20.38 10.80
N ARG A 528 8.29 20.00 10.21
CA ARG A 528 7.66 18.70 10.48
C ARG A 528 8.13 17.71 9.44
N GLU A 529 8.57 16.54 9.88
CA GLU A 529 8.78 15.37 9.04
C GLU A 529 7.67 14.34 9.30
N GLU A 530 7.17 13.74 8.24
CA GLU A 530 6.28 12.58 8.32
C GLU A 530 7.13 11.32 8.31
N PHE A 531 6.85 10.39 9.22
CA PHE A 531 7.45 9.07 9.17
C PHE A 531 6.49 8.16 8.39
N ASP A 532 6.48 8.35 7.08
CA ASP A 532 6.06 7.34 6.10
C ASP A 532 7.26 7.12 5.17
N HIS A 533 7.50 5.89 4.73
CA HIS A 533 8.64 5.56 3.85
C HIS A 533 8.43 6.06 2.40
N SER A 534 7.57 7.06 2.21
CA SER A 534 7.33 7.76 0.96
C SER A 534 7.08 9.24 1.25
N GLU A 535 8.03 10.06 0.82
CA GLU A 535 7.86 11.47 0.45
C GLU A 535 7.66 12.46 1.59
N GLY A 536 8.73 13.20 1.89
CA GLY A 536 8.75 14.30 2.83
C GLY A 536 9.39 15.52 2.20
N PHE A 537 8.71 16.67 2.27
CA PHE A 537 9.00 17.95 1.62
C PHE A 537 10.42 18.55 1.75
N LEU A 538 11.33 17.93 2.53
CA LEU A 538 12.74 18.33 2.65
C LEU A 538 13.74 17.22 2.24
N ALA A 539 13.26 16.01 1.95
CA ALA A 539 14.08 14.81 1.73
C ALA A 539 14.00 14.24 0.30
N ASP A 540 13.11 14.76 -0.56
CA ASP A 540 12.79 14.19 -1.88
C ASP A 540 13.94 14.18 -2.92
N ASP A 541 15.11 14.74 -2.59
CA ASP A 541 16.25 14.82 -3.51
C ASP A 541 17.44 13.93 -3.19
N LEU A 542 17.30 13.05 -2.20
CA LEU A 542 18.36 12.14 -1.83
C LEU A 542 17.85 10.72 -2.02
N ASP A 543 18.42 10.06 -3.03
CA ASP A 543 18.51 8.61 -3.02
C ASP A 543 19.03 8.24 -1.62
N SER A 544 18.28 7.43 -0.92
CA SER A 544 18.67 6.50 0.14
C SER A 544 20.14 6.11 0.37
N ALA A 545 21.06 6.36 -0.56
CA ALA A 545 22.50 6.35 -0.31
C ALA A 545 22.88 7.24 0.89
N TYR A 546 22.05 8.21 1.25
CA TYR A 546 22.18 8.97 2.48
C TYR A 546 21.14 8.52 3.50
N PRO A 547 21.54 7.84 4.60
CA PRO A 547 20.65 7.77 5.75
C PRO A 547 20.39 9.21 6.18
N SER A 548 19.12 9.63 6.24
CA SER A 548 18.71 10.77 7.06
C SER A 548 19.15 10.46 8.49
N ARG A 549 20.36 10.87 8.85
CA ARG A 549 20.82 10.83 10.24
C ARG A 549 20.09 11.94 10.96
N LEU A 550 18.89 11.64 11.42
CA LEU A 550 18.21 12.39 12.46
C LEU A 550 18.98 12.14 13.76
N TYR A 551 19.88 13.07 14.10
CA TYR A 551 20.59 13.02 15.40
C TYR A 551 19.61 13.41 16.52
N THR A 552 19.72 12.81 17.70
CA THR A 552 19.16 13.43 18.91
C THR A 552 20.17 14.46 19.41
N LEU A 553 19.71 15.61 19.94
CA LEU A 553 20.59 16.64 20.50
C LEU A 553 21.56 16.09 21.58
N GLU A 554 21.20 14.96 22.21
CA GLU A 554 21.99 14.24 23.22
C GLU A 554 22.96 13.18 22.63
N GLY A 555 22.81 12.78 21.36
CA GLY A 555 23.47 11.61 20.76
C GLY A 555 24.75 11.85 19.94
N LEU A 556 25.28 13.07 19.90
CA LEU A 556 26.40 13.47 19.00
C LEU A 556 27.81 12.97 19.40
N GLN A 557 27.95 11.86 20.12
CA GLN A 557 29.26 11.33 20.57
C GLN A 557 29.71 9.96 20.05
N SER A 558 28.98 9.23 19.20
CA SER A 558 29.52 7.96 18.66
C SER A 558 28.89 7.40 17.37
N CYS A 559 29.77 7.18 16.38
CA CYS A 559 29.83 6.08 15.39
C CYS A 559 28.79 5.90 14.25
N ALA A 560 29.33 5.34 13.17
CA ALA A 560 28.80 5.06 11.82
C ALA A 560 27.72 3.96 11.74
N ALA A 561 26.78 4.00 10.78
CA ALA A 561 26.81 3.22 9.52
C ALA A 561 25.60 3.53 8.59
N ARG A 562 25.66 3.07 7.31
CA ARG A 562 24.84 3.34 6.09
C ARG A 562 23.55 2.49 5.92
N ALA A 563 22.59 2.91 5.06
CA ALA A 563 21.94 2.08 4.01
C ALA A 563 20.89 2.80 3.07
N THR A 564 20.84 2.31 1.81
CA THR A 564 20.20 2.60 0.47
C THR A 564 18.81 1.96 0.10
N ILE A 565 18.06 2.51 -0.91
CA ILE A 565 16.76 2.29 -1.69
C ILE A 565 16.38 3.45 -2.73
N GLU A 566 16.51 3.36 -4.08
CA GLU A 566 15.56 2.89 -5.15
C GLU A 566 14.35 3.78 -5.64
N LEU A 567 14.08 3.77 -6.98
CA LEU A 567 13.15 4.59 -7.83
C LEU A 567 11.69 4.04 -7.99
N ALA A 568 10.69 4.91 -8.23
CA ALA A 568 9.24 4.62 -8.27
C ALA A 568 8.57 4.34 -9.65
N ALA A 569 7.41 3.66 -9.59
CA ALA A 569 6.59 3.06 -10.66
C ALA A 569 5.18 3.74 -10.77
N PRO A 570 4.36 3.51 -11.83
CA PRO A 570 3.12 4.26 -12.09
C PRO A 570 1.98 4.02 -11.06
N ALA A 571 1.05 4.97 -10.95
CA ALA A 571 0.00 5.04 -9.92
C ALA A 571 -0.96 3.84 -9.91
N ALA A 572 -1.29 3.38 -8.71
CA ALA A 572 -2.10 2.19 -8.46
C ALA A 572 -3.62 2.39 -8.69
N VAL A 573 -4.28 1.40 -9.28
CA VAL A 573 -5.70 1.34 -9.65
C VAL A 573 -6.44 0.32 -8.77
N CYS A 574 -7.32 0.80 -7.88
CA CYS A 574 -8.21 -0.05 -7.10
C CYS A 574 -9.49 -0.40 -7.90
N SER A 575 -9.67 -1.69 -8.22
CA SER A 575 -10.81 -2.18 -9.01
C SER A 575 -11.94 -2.68 -8.11
N SER A 576 -13.19 -2.51 -8.51
CA SER A 576 -14.31 -3.16 -7.82
C SER A 576 -14.36 -4.66 -8.17
N ALA A 577 -14.76 -5.50 -7.21
CA ALA A 577 -15.05 -6.91 -7.47
C ALA A 577 -16.16 -7.01 -8.54
N PRO A 578 -16.01 -7.85 -9.58
CA PRO A 578 -17.00 -7.96 -10.65
C PRO A 578 -18.38 -8.37 -10.14
N SER A 579 -19.40 -7.56 -10.44
CA SER A 579 -20.78 -7.85 -10.04
C SER A 579 -21.32 -9.10 -10.74
N GLY A 580 -21.89 -10.03 -9.97
CA GLY A 580 -22.49 -11.27 -10.48
C GLY A 580 -21.50 -12.43 -10.69
N GLN A 581 -20.19 -12.21 -10.51
CA GLN A 581 -19.22 -13.31 -10.52
C GLN A 581 -19.25 -14.05 -9.18
N THR A 582 -19.29 -15.38 -9.23
CA THR A 582 -19.26 -16.25 -8.07
C THR A 582 -18.22 -17.34 -8.25
N TYR A 583 -17.74 -17.90 -7.13
CA TYR A 583 -16.76 -18.97 -7.12
C TYR A 583 -17.22 -20.11 -6.21
N ASP A 584 -16.93 -21.34 -6.61
CA ASP A 584 -17.19 -22.51 -5.76
C ASP A 584 -16.34 -22.44 -4.49
N TYR A 585 -15.11 -21.93 -4.62
CA TYR A 585 -14.23 -21.68 -3.50
C TYR A 585 -13.60 -20.30 -3.56
N ILE A 586 -13.66 -19.59 -2.44
CA ILE A 586 -12.84 -18.40 -2.19
C ILE A 586 -11.82 -18.75 -1.12
N ILE A 587 -10.53 -18.67 -1.47
CA ILE A 587 -9.41 -18.96 -0.59
C ILE A 587 -8.73 -17.63 -0.22
N VAL A 588 -8.61 -17.35 1.07
CA VAL A 588 -8.02 -16.12 1.58
C VAL A 588 -6.63 -16.39 2.13
N GLY A 589 -5.60 -15.88 1.46
CA GLY A 589 -4.19 -16.01 1.80
C GLY A 589 -3.47 -17.05 0.93
N SER A 590 -2.36 -16.66 0.30
CA SER A 590 -1.55 -17.50 -0.60
C SER A 590 -0.35 -18.15 0.08
N GLY A 591 -0.40 -18.35 1.39
CA GLY A 591 0.72 -18.93 2.16
C GLY A 591 0.96 -20.42 1.91
N ALA A 592 1.64 -21.06 2.87
CA ALA A 592 1.87 -22.50 2.87
C ALA A 592 0.56 -23.31 2.78
N GLY A 593 -0.54 -22.72 3.28
CA GLY A 593 -1.92 -23.20 3.26
C GLY A 593 -2.64 -23.07 1.91
N GLY A 594 -2.85 -21.83 1.47
CA GLY A 594 -3.82 -21.54 0.40
C GLY A 594 -3.38 -21.95 -1.00
N ILE A 595 -2.09 -21.84 -1.34
CA ILE A 595 -1.60 -22.20 -2.69
C ILE A 595 -1.87 -23.69 -3.03
N PRO A 596 -1.47 -24.67 -2.19
CA PRO A 596 -1.75 -26.07 -2.49
C PRO A 596 -3.25 -26.40 -2.53
N MET A 597 -4.07 -25.73 -1.69
CA MET A 597 -5.53 -25.90 -1.73
C MET A 597 -6.12 -25.43 -3.06
N ALA A 598 -5.68 -24.27 -3.56
CA ALA A 598 -6.13 -23.77 -4.85
C ALA A 598 -5.78 -24.74 -5.99
N ASP A 599 -4.57 -25.29 -6.00
CA ASP A 599 -4.15 -26.27 -7.01
C ASP A 599 -5.03 -27.53 -6.98
N ARG A 600 -5.30 -28.07 -5.78
CA ARG A 600 -6.09 -29.30 -5.65
C ARG A 600 -7.56 -29.11 -6.02
N LEU A 601 -8.18 -28.00 -5.60
CA LEU A 601 -9.59 -27.73 -5.86
C LEU A 601 -9.85 -27.41 -7.34
N THR A 602 -8.95 -26.67 -7.98
CA THR A 602 -9.03 -26.42 -9.43
C THR A 602 -8.76 -27.70 -10.23
N ALA A 603 -7.87 -28.58 -9.77
CA ALA A 603 -7.67 -29.89 -10.39
C ALA A 603 -8.91 -30.80 -10.31
N ALA A 604 -9.77 -30.59 -9.30
CA ALA A 604 -11.06 -31.25 -9.17
C ALA A 604 -12.18 -30.59 -10.01
N GLY A 605 -11.87 -29.54 -10.78
CA GLY A 605 -12.81 -28.87 -11.69
C GLY A 605 -13.65 -27.76 -11.05
N HIS A 606 -13.34 -27.36 -9.81
CA HIS A 606 -14.04 -26.26 -9.14
C HIS A 606 -13.47 -24.90 -9.55
N THR A 607 -14.35 -23.90 -9.65
CA THR A 607 -13.93 -22.50 -9.79
C THR A 607 -13.36 -21.97 -8.48
N VAL A 608 -12.14 -21.44 -8.51
CA VAL A 608 -11.42 -21.01 -7.32
C VAL A 608 -10.87 -19.60 -7.49
N LEU A 609 -11.19 -18.74 -6.55
CA LEU A 609 -10.52 -17.45 -6.35
C LEU A 609 -9.54 -17.55 -5.19
N LEU A 610 -8.26 -17.27 -5.45
CA LEU A 610 -7.23 -17.07 -4.42
C LEU A 610 -6.98 -15.57 -4.22
N ILE A 611 -7.19 -15.09 -3.00
CA ILE A 611 -6.99 -13.70 -2.60
C ILE A 611 -5.70 -13.60 -1.78
N GLU A 612 -4.83 -12.65 -2.12
CA GLU A 612 -3.59 -12.37 -1.42
C GLU A 612 -3.48 -10.88 -1.07
N LYS A 613 -3.15 -10.60 0.19
CA LYS A 613 -2.98 -9.24 0.71
C LYS A 613 -1.79 -8.54 0.05
N GLY A 614 -0.69 -9.26 -0.11
CA GLY A 614 0.58 -8.71 -0.54
C GLY A 614 0.80 -8.64 -2.06
N PRO A 615 1.90 -7.98 -2.45
CA PRO A 615 2.36 -7.94 -3.84
C PRO A 615 3.00 -9.26 -4.30
N PRO A 616 3.33 -9.38 -5.60
CA PRO A 616 4.17 -10.46 -6.13
C PRO A 616 5.52 -10.60 -5.40
N SER A 617 6.03 -11.83 -5.33
CA SER A 617 7.30 -12.16 -4.66
C SER A 617 8.39 -12.64 -5.64
N THR A 618 8.42 -13.93 -5.98
CA THR A 618 9.39 -14.53 -6.90
C THR A 618 9.19 -13.98 -8.32
N GLY A 619 10.28 -13.95 -9.09
CA GLY A 619 10.30 -13.46 -10.47
C GLY A 619 9.28 -14.10 -11.39
N LEU A 620 9.02 -15.39 -11.20
CA LEU A 620 8.02 -16.16 -11.94
C LEU A 620 6.61 -15.55 -11.88
N TRP A 621 6.28 -14.82 -10.80
CA TRP A 621 4.98 -14.21 -10.57
C TRP A 621 4.99 -12.69 -10.79
N GLY A 622 6.05 -12.15 -11.42
CA GLY A 622 6.17 -10.72 -11.71
C GLY A 622 6.73 -9.89 -10.55
N GLY A 623 7.41 -10.52 -9.59
CA GLY A 623 8.13 -9.79 -8.54
C GLY A 623 9.27 -8.96 -9.09
N SER A 624 9.49 -7.78 -8.49
CA SER A 624 10.50 -6.81 -8.93
C SER A 624 11.60 -6.55 -7.90
N LEU A 625 11.35 -6.78 -6.61
CA LEU A 625 12.27 -6.43 -5.53
C LEU A 625 13.55 -7.29 -5.58
N LYS A 626 14.68 -6.68 -5.95
CA LYS A 626 15.95 -7.40 -6.21
C LYS A 626 17.16 -6.49 -6.01
N PRO A 627 18.34 -7.03 -5.66
CA PRO A 627 19.58 -6.27 -5.71
C PRO A 627 20.02 -5.99 -7.16
N THR A 628 20.83 -4.95 -7.35
CA THR A 628 21.28 -4.47 -8.67
C THR A 628 22.02 -5.53 -9.49
N TRP A 629 22.73 -6.47 -8.86
CA TRP A 629 23.44 -7.54 -9.57
C TRP A 629 22.52 -8.60 -10.20
N LEU A 630 21.24 -8.61 -9.85
CA LEU A 630 20.19 -9.39 -10.53
C LEU A 630 19.51 -8.62 -11.68
N SER A 631 19.92 -7.38 -11.97
CA SER A 631 19.39 -6.60 -13.09
C SER A 631 19.56 -7.34 -14.41
N GLY A 632 18.53 -7.31 -15.25
CA GLY A 632 18.50 -8.07 -16.52
C GLY A 632 18.15 -9.55 -16.37
N THR A 633 17.99 -10.06 -15.14
CA THR A 633 17.43 -11.40 -14.89
C THR A 633 15.97 -11.32 -14.47
N SER A 634 15.25 -12.42 -14.63
CA SER A 634 13.90 -12.57 -14.06
C SER A 634 13.92 -12.77 -12.54
N LEU A 635 15.07 -12.99 -11.89
CA LEU A 635 15.15 -13.33 -10.47
C LEU A 635 14.91 -12.13 -9.56
N THR A 636 14.44 -12.42 -8.35
CA THR A 636 14.23 -11.46 -7.26
C THR A 636 14.97 -11.88 -6.01
N ARG A 637 14.92 -11.05 -4.96
CA ARG A 637 15.46 -11.42 -3.64
C ARG A 637 14.80 -12.67 -3.04
N PHE A 638 13.60 -13.02 -3.52
CA PHE A 638 12.88 -14.19 -3.05
C PHE A 638 13.33 -15.46 -3.78
N ASP A 639 13.83 -15.37 -5.01
CA ASP A 639 14.28 -16.55 -5.78
C ASP A 639 15.62 -17.08 -5.28
N VAL A 640 16.53 -16.20 -4.87
CA VAL A 640 17.92 -16.54 -4.52
C VAL A 640 18.04 -16.99 -3.06
N PRO A 641 18.37 -18.27 -2.78
CA PRO A 641 18.50 -18.77 -1.41
C PRO A 641 19.45 -17.95 -0.53
N GLY A 642 20.58 -17.51 -1.09
CA GLY A 642 21.58 -16.70 -0.39
C GLY A 642 21.11 -15.29 -0.01
N LEU A 643 19.92 -14.86 -0.44
CA LEU A 643 19.35 -13.57 -0.05
C LEU A 643 18.24 -13.70 0.99
N ALA A 644 17.97 -14.91 1.51
CA ALA A 644 16.88 -15.16 2.45
C ALA A 644 16.94 -14.28 3.72
N ASN A 645 18.15 -14.01 4.24
CA ASN A 645 18.33 -13.18 5.45
C ASN A 645 18.09 -11.69 5.23
N GLU A 646 17.97 -11.21 3.98
CA GLU A 646 17.72 -9.80 3.74
C GLU A 646 16.41 -9.34 4.38
N ILE A 647 15.45 -10.24 4.63
CA ILE A 647 14.20 -9.92 5.34
C ILE A 647 14.44 -9.31 6.73
N TRP A 648 15.52 -9.70 7.41
CA TRP A 648 15.86 -9.19 8.75
C TRP A 648 16.51 -7.80 8.71
N ARG A 649 17.09 -7.42 7.57
CA ARG A 649 17.70 -6.10 7.36
C ARG A 649 16.72 -5.11 6.73
N ASN A 650 16.00 -5.55 5.70
CA ASN A 650 15.07 -4.74 4.94
C ASN A 650 13.71 -5.47 4.79
N PRO A 651 12.82 -5.36 5.80
CA PRO A 651 11.50 -5.99 5.82
C PRO A 651 10.39 -5.19 5.11
N THR A 652 10.65 -3.93 4.76
CA THR A 652 9.64 -2.98 4.26
C THR A 652 8.97 -3.48 2.98
N GLY A 653 7.64 -3.37 2.92
CA GLY A 653 6.84 -3.83 1.79
C GLY A 653 6.74 -5.36 1.64
N VAL A 654 7.35 -6.13 2.55
CA VAL A 654 7.37 -7.60 2.50
C VAL A 654 6.68 -8.23 3.71
N VAL A 655 6.84 -7.64 4.90
CA VAL A 655 6.29 -8.18 6.13
C VAL A 655 4.90 -7.62 6.43
N CYS A 656 4.09 -8.39 7.16
CA CYS A 656 2.81 -7.95 7.65
C CYS A 656 2.99 -6.86 8.71
N THR A 657 2.24 -5.77 8.60
CA THR A 657 2.31 -4.61 9.51
C THR A 657 1.23 -4.61 10.59
N ASP A 658 0.27 -5.51 10.51
CA ASP A 658 -0.88 -5.64 11.41
C ASP A 658 -0.73 -6.78 12.43
N VAL A 659 0.50 -7.24 12.65
CA VAL A 659 0.89 -8.26 13.61
C VAL A 659 2.19 -7.84 14.29
N ASP A 660 2.34 -8.13 15.59
CA ASP A 660 3.53 -7.78 16.38
C ASP A 660 4.70 -8.77 16.23
N GLN A 661 4.55 -9.77 15.37
CA GLN A 661 5.53 -10.81 15.05
C GLN A 661 5.90 -10.78 13.57
N MET A 662 7.07 -11.31 13.22
CA MET A 662 7.49 -11.48 11.81
C MET A 662 6.53 -12.42 11.08
N SER A 663 5.99 -11.95 9.94
CA SER A 663 5.14 -12.74 9.03
C SER A 663 5.24 -12.16 7.63
N GLY A 664 5.39 -13.01 6.60
CA GLY A 664 5.44 -12.55 5.21
C GLY A 664 4.05 -12.20 4.67
N CYS A 665 3.87 -10.98 4.18
CA CYS A 665 2.69 -10.46 3.50
C CYS A 665 3.01 -10.14 2.04
N VAL A 666 3.41 -11.17 1.30
CA VAL A 666 3.63 -11.19 -0.16
C VAL A 666 3.07 -12.51 -0.70
N LEU A 667 2.89 -12.63 -2.01
CA LEU A 667 2.50 -13.90 -2.63
C LEU A 667 3.40 -15.06 -2.18
N GLY A 668 2.81 -16.13 -1.63
CA GLY A 668 3.54 -17.26 -1.02
C GLY A 668 3.74 -17.14 0.50
N GLY A 669 3.42 -15.99 1.10
CA GLY A 669 3.51 -15.72 2.53
C GLY A 669 4.87 -16.09 3.14
N GLY A 670 4.85 -16.80 4.26
CA GLY A 670 6.07 -17.28 4.93
C GLY A 670 7.01 -18.11 4.04
N THR A 671 6.49 -18.84 3.04
CA THR A 671 7.34 -19.66 2.15
C THR A 671 8.16 -18.84 1.16
N ALA A 672 7.77 -17.59 0.90
CA ALA A 672 8.55 -16.66 0.08
C ALA A 672 9.76 -16.09 0.85
N VAL A 673 9.70 -16.02 2.18
CA VAL A 673 10.68 -15.29 3.01
C VAL A 673 11.47 -16.16 3.99
N ASN A 674 11.03 -17.38 4.27
CA ASN A 674 11.72 -18.28 5.19
C ASN A 674 13.05 -18.81 4.62
N SER A 675 13.82 -19.53 5.44
CA SER A 675 15.08 -20.18 5.00
C SER A 675 14.88 -21.41 4.10
N GLY A 676 13.64 -21.77 3.74
CA GLY A 676 13.35 -22.88 2.84
C GLY A 676 13.53 -24.28 3.42
N LEU A 677 13.82 -24.44 4.72
CA LEU A 677 13.92 -25.75 5.37
C LEU A 677 12.65 -26.58 5.18
N TRP A 678 12.84 -27.86 4.83
CA TRP A 678 11.79 -28.72 4.31
C TRP A 678 11.92 -30.17 4.81
N TRP A 679 11.03 -30.55 5.72
CA TRP A 679 11.15 -31.80 6.48
C TRP A 679 9.97 -32.72 6.29
N ARG A 680 10.24 -33.99 5.94
CA ARG A 680 9.24 -35.04 6.11
C ARG A 680 8.88 -35.16 7.59
N PRO A 681 7.59 -35.20 7.95
CA PRO A 681 7.19 -35.21 9.36
C PRO A 681 7.64 -36.48 10.07
N HIS A 682 7.95 -36.37 11.36
CA HIS A 682 8.10 -37.54 12.21
C HIS A 682 6.70 -38.12 12.51
N PRO A 683 6.51 -39.46 12.61
CA PRO A 683 5.19 -40.05 12.90
C PRO A 683 4.54 -39.48 14.16
N ASP A 684 5.31 -39.29 15.25
CA ASP A 684 4.83 -38.70 16.51
C ASP A 684 4.29 -37.27 16.38
N ASP A 685 4.71 -36.52 15.35
CA ASP A 685 4.18 -35.17 15.10
C ASP A 685 2.66 -35.23 14.79
N TRP A 686 2.20 -36.35 14.23
CA TRP A 686 0.79 -36.68 14.00
C TRP A 686 0.21 -37.48 15.16
N ASP A 687 0.91 -38.53 15.57
CA ASP A 687 0.34 -39.57 16.43
C ASP A 687 0.09 -39.12 17.87
N LEU A 688 0.87 -38.16 18.38
CA LEU A 688 0.72 -37.68 19.75
C LEU A 688 -0.36 -36.60 19.89
N LEU A 689 -0.45 -35.67 18.94
CA LEU A 689 -1.21 -34.42 19.12
C LEU A 689 -2.52 -34.36 18.32
N TRP A 690 -2.62 -35.09 17.22
CA TRP A 690 -3.77 -34.99 16.32
C TRP A 690 -4.89 -35.99 16.67
N PRO A 691 -6.16 -35.69 16.36
CA PRO A 691 -7.27 -36.62 16.57
C PRO A 691 -7.21 -37.84 15.64
N GLU A 692 -8.06 -38.84 15.89
CA GLU A 692 -8.25 -39.96 14.98
C GLU A 692 -8.65 -39.44 13.58
N GLY A 693 -8.14 -40.08 12.52
CA GLY A 693 -8.30 -39.63 11.14
C GLY A 693 -7.22 -38.64 10.70
N TRP A 694 -6.36 -38.17 11.61
CA TRP A 694 -5.21 -37.28 11.34
C TRP A 694 -3.89 -37.85 11.87
N LYS A 695 -3.88 -39.14 12.17
CA LYS A 695 -2.67 -39.87 12.63
C LYS A 695 -1.71 -40.06 11.45
N SER A 696 -0.46 -40.45 11.74
CA SER A 696 0.58 -40.64 10.72
C SER A 696 0.13 -41.58 9.60
N LYS A 697 -0.53 -42.69 9.96
CA LYS A 697 -1.16 -43.65 9.03
C LYS A 697 -2.17 -42.99 8.07
N ASP A 698 -2.91 -42.01 8.57
CA ASP A 698 -3.99 -41.34 7.83
C ASP A 698 -3.44 -40.29 6.87
N LEU A 699 -2.29 -39.71 7.22
CA LEU A 699 -1.65 -38.63 6.47
C LEU A 699 -0.53 -39.11 5.54
N ALA A 700 -0.08 -40.36 5.65
CA ALA A 700 0.99 -40.93 4.82
C ALA A 700 0.82 -40.62 3.32
N ALA A 701 -0.37 -40.86 2.76
CA ALA A 701 -0.63 -40.58 1.35
C ALA A 701 -0.63 -39.07 1.02
N ALA A 702 -1.01 -38.20 1.96
CA ALA A 702 -0.94 -36.75 1.77
C ALA A 702 0.51 -36.27 1.80
N THR A 703 1.29 -36.75 2.77
CA THR A 703 2.73 -36.53 2.85
C THR A 703 3.42 -36.98 1.57
N ASP A 704 3.17 -38.20 1.08
CA ASP A 704 3.81 -38.67 -0.15
C ASP A 704 3.51 -37.78 -1.35
N ARG A 705 2.26 -37.32 -1.51
CA ARG A 705 1.90 -36.37 -2.57
C ARG A 705 2.59 -35.01 -2.44
N VAL A 706 2.86 -34.55 -1.22
CA VAL A 706 3.57 -33.29 -1.00
C VAL A 706 5.04 -33.42 -1.37
N PHE A 707 5.67 -34.52 -0.96
CA PHE A 707 7.07 -34.79 -1.24
C PHE A 707 7.33 -35.31 -2.67
N GLU A 708 6.32 -35.82 -3.36
CA GLU A 708 6.40 -36.06 -4.81
C GLU A 708 6.47 -34.72 -5.57
N ARG A 709 5.69 -33.72 -5.14
CA ARG A 709 5.70 -32.38 -5.76
C ARG A 709 6.91 -31.55 -5.35
N ILE A 710 7.37 -31.68 -4.11
CA ILE A 710 8.50 -30.97 -3.54
C ILE A 710 9.36 -31.97 -2.76
N PRO A 711 10.27 -32.71 -3.41
CA PRO A 711 11.08 -33.76 -2.76
C PRO A 711 12.04 -33.21 -1.71
N GLY A 712 12.47 -31.97 -1.92
CA GLY A 712 13.52 -31.33 -1.14
C GLY A 712 14.92 -31.75 -1.61
N THR A 713 15.94 -30.98 -1.21
CA THR A 713 17.34 -31.24 -1.53
C THR A 713 18.24 -30.85 -0.38
N THR A 714 19.25 -31.67 -0.10
CA THR A 714 20.36 -31.34 0.79
C THR A 714 21.48 -30.61 0.07
N THR A 715 21.48 -30.60 -1.27
CA THR A 715 22.56 -30.07 -2.11
C THR A 715 21.94 -29.17 -3.18
N PRO A 716 21.57 -27.93 -2.81
CA PRO A 716 20.78 -27.07 -3.69
C PRO A 716 21.58 -26.44 -4.84
N SER A 717 22.92 -26.40 -4.74
CA SER A 717 23.78 -25.92 -5.83
C SER A 717 23.73 -26.89 -7.01
N MET A 718 23.50 -26.35 -8.21
CA MET A 718 23.31 -27.15 -9.43
C MET A 718 24.57 -27.86 -9.95
N ASP A 719 25.74 -27.53 -9.41
CA ASP A 719 26.98 -28.26 -9.70
C ASP A 719 27.19 -29.48 -8.78
N GLY A 720 26.21 -29.80 -7.93
CA GLY A 720 26.21 -30.96 -7.05
C GLY A 720 27.12 -30.82 -5.83
N LYS A 721 27.55 -29.60 -5.48
CA LYS A 721 28.46 -29.36 -4.35
C LYS A 721 27.79 -28.60 -3.21
N LEU A 722 28.36 -28.80 -2.02
CA LEU A 722 28.12 -27.96 -0.86
C LEU A 722 29.31 -27.04 -0.62
N TYR A 723 29.04 -25.79 -0.29
CA TYR A 723 30.02 -24.73 -0.11
C TYR A 723 30.17 -24.37 1.36
N LEU A 724 31.39 -23.99 1.73
CA LEU A 724 31.77 -23.53 3.06
C LEU A 724 31.39 -24.51 4.20
N GLN A 725 31.68 -25.80 4.02
CA GLN A 725 31.32 -26.87 4.96
C GLN A 725 32.18 -26.92 6.23
N GLN A 726 33.17 -26.04 6.39
CA GLN A 726 34.11 -26.12 7.52
C GLN A 726 33.41 -26.01 8.89
N GLY A 727 32.35 -25.19 9.00
CA GLY A 727 31.52 -25.13 10.21
C GLY A 727 30.74 -26.42 10.44
N PHE A 728 30.27 -27.07 9.38
CA PHE A 728 29.60 -28.36 9.47
C PHE A 728 30.55 -29.44 10.00
N ASP A 729 31.76 -29.51 9.43
CA ASP A 729 32.79 -30.48 9.81
C ASP A 729 33.28 -30.31 11.25
N VAL A 730 33.23 -29.08 11.80
CA VAL A 730 33.60 -28.81 13.20
C VAL A 730 32.58 -29.42 14.15
N ILE A 731 31.29 -29.18 13.93
CA ILE A 731 30.22 -29.62 14.84
C ILE A 731 30.05 -31.14 14.79
N THR A 732 30.07 -31.72 13.60
CA THR A 732 29.83 -33.16 13.41
C THR A 732 30.87 -34.04 14.09
N LYS A 733 32.13 -33.59 14.21
CA LYS A 733 33.16 -34.30 15.00
C LYS A 733 32.75 -34.53 16.46
N GLY A 734 32.11 -33.54 17.10
CA GLY A 734 31.62 -33.69 18.47
C GLY A 734 30.45 -34.65 18.55
N LEU A 735 29.53 -34.57 17.57
CA LEU A 735 28.36 -35.45 17.48
C LEU A 735 28.81 -36.92 17.24
N ASP A 736 29.71 -37.16 16.28
CA ASP A 736 30.26 -38.48 15.96
C ASP A 736 30.97 -39.11 17.16
N ALA A 737 31.78 -38.32 17.87
CA ALA A 737 32.48 -38.77 19.08
C ALA A 737 31.52 -39.20 20.21
N ASN A 738 30.24 -38.79 20.14
CA ASN A 738 29.20 -39.13 21.10
C ASN A 738 28.15 -40.10 20.52
N GLY A 739 28.46 -40.77 19.41
CA GLY A 739 27.63 -41.84 18.86
C GLY A 739 26.40 -41.38 18.08
N TRP A 740 26.34 -40.10 17.69
CA TRP A 740 25.30 -39.61 16.79
C TRP A 740 25.49 -40.19 15.40
N LYS A 741 24.39 -40.39 14.67
CA LYS A 741 24.40 -40.95 13.31
C LYS A 741 24.10 -39.90 12.26
N SER A 742 24.94 -39.83 11.22
CA SER A 742 24.64 -39.06 10.02
C SER A 742 23.52 -39.74 9.21
N VAL A 743 22.52 -38.96 8.81
CA VAL A 743 21.37 -39.41 7.98
C VAL A 743 21.05 -38.36 6.92
N ILE A 744 20.39 -38.79 5.84
CA ILE A 744 19.63 -37.87 4.99
C ILE A 744 18.28 -37.66 5.68
N PRO A 745 17.97 -36.45 6.23
CA PRO A 745 16.87 -36.33 7.19
C PRO A 745 15.48 -36.68 6.68
N ASN A 746 15.22 -36.50 5.38
CA ASN A 746 13.94 -36.82 4.76
C ASN A 746 13.81 -38.30 4.38
N ASP A 747 14.91 -39.01 4.11
CA ASP A 747 14.88 -40.46 3.85
C ASP A 747 14.69 -41.26 5.15
N HIS A 748 14.98 -40.63 6.30
CA HIS A 748 14.88 -41.19 7.64
C HIS A 748 14.04 -40.26 8.55
N SER A 749 12.82 -39.94 8.13
CA SER A 749 11.95 -38.99 8.84
C SER A 749 11.60 -39.45 10.26
N ASP A 750 11.53 -40.75 10.49
CA ASP A 750 11.32 -41.45 11.77
C ASP A 750 12.56 -41.51 12.69
N GLN A 751 13.74 -41.15 12.19
CA GLN A 751 14.98 -41.18 12.97
C GLN A 751 15.37 -39.76 13.39
N LYS A 752 14.79 -39.29 14.49
CA LYS A 752 15.02 -37.95 15.07
C LYS A 752 15.57 -37.98 16.50
N ASN A 753 16.28 -39.06 16.84
CA ASN A 753 16.96 -39.18 18.13
C ASN A 753 18.41 -39.60 17.92
N PHE A 754 19.35 -38.78 18.40
CA PHE A 754 20.80 -38.94 18.18
C PHE A 754 21.16 -39.05 16.69
N THR A 755 20.52 -38.22 15.86
CA THR A 755 20.77 -38.13 14.42
C THR A 755 21.12 -36.71 14.00
N TYR A 756 21.97 -36.59 12.99
CA TYR A 756 22.26 -35.31 12.34
C TYR A 756 22.33 -35.47 10.82
N GLY A 757 22.21 -34.37 10.10
CA GLY A 757 22.37 -34.36 8.65
C GLY A 757 22.52 -32.95 8.10
N HIS A 758 22.69 -32.85 6.79
CA HIS A 758 22.63 -31.57 6.11
C HIS A 758 21.19 -31.03 6.12
N ALA A 759 21.08 -29.70 6.16
CA ALA A 759 19.82 -29.00 6.01
C ALA A 759 19.13 -29.38 4.69
N THR A 760 17.90 -29.89 4.76
CA THR A 760 17.09 -30.20 3.57
C THR A 760 16.18 -29.02 3.27
N HIS A 761 16.17 -28.58 2.01
CA HIS A 761 15.46 -27.38 1.57
C HIS A 761 14.42 -27.69 0.49
N MET A 762 13.37 -26.89 0.39
CA MET A 762 12.36 -26.96 -0.69
C MET A 762 12.85 -26.41 -2.04
N PHE A 763 14.15 -26.11 -2.13
CA PHE A 763 14.80 -25.52 -3.28
C PHE A 763 14.77 -26.46 -4.48
N ALA A 764 14.70 -25.88 -5.67
CA ALA A 764 14.75 -26.60 -6.92
C ALA A 764 15.51 -25.76 -7.94
N ASN A 765 16.37 -26.40 -8.73
CA ASN A 765 17.17 -25.73 -9.76
C ASN A 765 18.04 -24.57 -9.24
N GLY A 766 18.53 -24.66 -7.99
CA GLY A 766 19.29 -23.61 -7.31
C GLY A 766 18.50 -22.34 -6.96
N GLU A 767 17.17 -22.38 -7.05
CA GLU A 767 16.24 -21.31 -6.66
C GLU A 767 15.34 -21.77 -5.51
N ARG A 768 14.58 -20.84 -4.92
CA ARG A 768 13.70 -21.07 -3.75
C ARG A 768 12.72 -22.23 -3.91
N GLY A 769 12.26 -22.54 -5.13
CA GLY A 769 11.35 -23.66 -5.36
C GLY A 769 10.02 -23.53 -4.57
N GLY A 770 9.66 -24.59 -3.83
CA GLY A 770 8.51 -24.58 -2.94
C GLY A 770 7.13 -24.44 -3.65
N PRO A 771 6.06 -24.03 -2.95
CA PRO A 771 4.72 -23.83 -3.52
C PRO A 771 4.65 -22.93 -4.75
N LEU A 772 5.42 -21.85 -4.74
CA LEU A 772 5.39 -20.84 -5.78
C LEU A 772 5.86 -21.42 -7.12
N ALA A 773 6.84 -22.33 -7.09
CA ALA A 773 7.39 -22.98 -8.28
C ALA A 773 6.68 -24.29 -8.66
N THR A 774 5.70 -24.76 -7.87
CA THR A 774 5.07 -26.08 -8.07
C THR A 774 3.55 -25.97 -8.15
N TYR A 775 2.88 -25.85 -7.01
CA TYR A 775 1.41 -25.85 -6.90
C TYR A 775 0.79 -24.64 -7.59
N LEU A 776 1.34 -23.45 -7.39
CA LEU A 776 0.79 -22.26 -8.03
C LEU A 776 0.97 -22.30 -9.56
N VAL A 777 2.07 -22.89 -10.04
CA VAL A 777 2.33 -23.09 -11.49
C VAL A 777 1.30 -24.02 -12.13
N SER A 778 0.90 -25.09 -11.45
CA SER A 778 -0.14 -25.98 -11.98
C SER A 778 -1.54 -25.37 -11.86
N ALA A 779 -1.83 -24.65 -10.78
CA ALA A 779 -3.09 -23.93 -10.60
C ALA A 779 -3.29 -22.87 -11.69
N SER A 780 -2.27 -22.04 -11.96
CA SER A 780 -2.37 -20.91 -12.89
C SER A 780 -2.61 -21.30 -14.35
N LYS A 781 -2.34 -22.56 -14.71
CA LYS A 781 -2.61 -23.11 -16.05
C LYS A 781 -4.08 -23.50 -16.26
N ARG A 782 -4.89 -23.57 -15.18
CA ARG A 782 -6.30 -23.98 -15.25
C ARG A 782 -7.19 -22.76 -15.38
N LYS A 783 -8.18 -22.82 -16.27
CA LYS A 783 -9.14 -21.73 -16.51
C LYS A 783 -10.07 -21.50 -15.30
N GLU A 784 -10.19 -22.49 -14.44
CA GLU A 784 -10.97 -22.46 -13.21
C GLU A 784 -10.30 -21.65 -12.09
N PHE A 785 -9.03 -21.31 -12.24
CA PHE A 785 -8.25 -20.56 -11.24
C PHE A 785 -8.26 -19.06 -11.51
N THR A 786 -8.44 -18.25 -10.46
CA THR A 786 -8.26 -16.80 -10.47
C THR A 786 -7.42 -16.37 -9.27
N LEU A 787 -6.49 -15.42 -9.47
CA LEU A 787 -5.62 -14.87 -8.44
C LEU A 787 -5.79 -13.35 -8.35
N TRP A 788 -6.10 -12.85 -7.16
CA TRP A 788 -6.12 -11.42 -6.84
C TRP A 788 -5.06 -11.11 -5.79
N MET A 789 -3.99 -10.41 -6.20
CA MET A 789 -2.96 -9.88 -5.31
C MET A 789 -3.33 -8.48 -4.82
N ASN A 790 -2.55 -7.92 -3.90
CA ASN A 790 -2.79 -6.57 -3.33
C ASN A 790 -4.23 -6.36 -2.83
N THR A 791 -4.86 -7.43 -2.35
CA THR A 791 -6.28 -7.47 -2.00
C THR A 791 -6.41 -8.02 -0.58
N ASN A 792 -6.75 -7.14 0.36
CA ASN A 792 -6.94 -7.50 1.76
C ASN A 792 -8.36 -8.01 2.00
N ALA A 793 -8.50 -9.18 2.63
CA ALA A 793 -9.80 -9.67 3.08
C ALA A 793 -10.10 -9.17 4.50
N LYS A 794 -11.18 -8.40 4.65
CA LYS A 794 -11.57 -7.82 5.94
C LYS A 794 -12.25 -8.84 6.83
N ARG A 795 -13.25 -9.55 6.29
CA ARG A 795 -14.09 -10.53 6.98
C ARG A 795 -14.90 -11.40 6.02
N VAL A 796 -15.42 -12.50 6.54
CA VAL A 796 -16.44 -13.31 5.86
C VAL A 796 -17.80 -12.63 6.00
N VAL A 797 -18.51 -12.47 4.88
CA VAL A 797 -19.91 -12.06 4.86
C VAL A 797 -20.77 -13.32 5.04
N ARG A 798 -21.69 -13.30 6.01
CA ARG A 798 -22.47 -14.50 6.37
C ARG A 798 -23.88 -14.17 6.88
N THR A 799 -24.78 -15.15 6.73
CA THR A 799 -26.11 -15.16 7.33
C THR A 799 -26.20 -16.36 8.28
N GLY A 800 -26.25 -16.10 9.59
CA GLY A 800 -26.17 -17.15 10.59
C GLY A 800 -24.89 -17.98 10.43
N GLY A 801 -25.03 -19.30 10.30
CA GLY A 801 -23.94 -20.25 10.10
C GLY A 801 -23.50 -20.47 8.64
N HIS A 802 -23.95 -19.63 7.70
CA HIS A 802 -23.65 -19.81 6.27
C HIS A 802 -22.90 -18.60 5.69
N ALA A 803 -21.70 -18.82 5.18
CA ALA A 803 -20.91 -17.79 4.48
C ALA A 803 -21.48 -17.56 3.07
N THR A 804 -21.71 -16.31 2.70
CA THR A 804 -22.20 -15.89 1.38
C THR A 804 -21.13 -15.23 0.52
N GLY A 805 -20.02 -14.80 1.13
CA GLY A 805 -18.91 -14.17 0.43
C GLY A 805 -17.80 -13.68 1.36
N VAL A 806 -16.89 -12.88 0.80
CA VAL A 806 -15.79 -12.24 1.52
C VAL A 806 -15.80 -10.75 1.18
N GLU A 807 -15.75 -9.90 2.21
CA GLU A 807 -15.54 -8.46 2.06
C GLU A 807 -14.04 -8.19 1.92
N ILE A 808 -13.68 -7.48 0.85
CA ILE A 808 -12.31 -7.18 0.45
C ILE A 808 -12.09 -5.68 0.26
N GLU A 809 -10.84 -5.25 0.44
CA GLU A 809 -10.37 -3.90 0.19
C GLU A 809 -9.00 -3.95 -0.49
N CYS A 810 -8.68 -2.93 -1.29
CA CYS A 810 -7.37 -2.82 -1.90
C CYS A 810 -6.32 -2.59 -0.81
N SER A 811 -5.17 -3.25 -0.95
CA SER A 811 -4.00 -2.90 -0.15
C SER A 811 -3.58 -1.46 -0.47
N PRO A 812 -3.13 -0.69 0.53
CA PRO A 812 -2.73 0.70 0.31
C PRO A 812 -1.69 0.83 -0.83
N ASN A 813 -1.87 1.83 -1.70
CA ASN A 813 -0.97 2.17 -2.80
C ASN A 813 -0.69 1.02 -3.80
N ALA A 814 -1.64 0.10 -4.01
CA ALA A 814 -1.44 -1.05 -4.89
C ALA A 814 -2.67 -1.44 -5.77
N ASP A 815 -2.41 -2.00 -6.94
CA ASP A 815 -3.42 -2.48 -7.90
C ASP A 815 -4.13 -3.73 -7.33
N GLY A 816 -5.34 -3.56 -6.79
CA GLY A 816 -6.08 -4.62 -6.10
C GLY A 816 -7.59 -4.57 -6.33
N HIS A 817 -8.33 -5.35 -5.54
CA HIS A 817 -9.79 -5.43 -5.60
C HIS A 817 -10.48 -4.96 -4.31
N SER A 818 -11.67 -4.38 -4.44
CA SER A 818 -12.50 -3.92 -3.31
C SER A 818 -13.98 -4.33 -3.48
N GLY A 819 -14.72 -4.39 -2.37
CA GLY A 819 -16.15 -4.73 -2.35
C GLY A 819 -16.42 -6.10 -1.74
N VAL A 820 -17.49 -6.77 -2.20
CA VAL A 820 -17.85 -8.12 -1.73
C VAL A 820 -17.78 -9.09 -2.90
N VAL A 821 -17.00 -10.15 -2.76
CA VAL A 821 -16.99 -11.28 -3.70
C VAL A 821 -17.82 -12.42 -3.12
N SER A 822 -18.75 -12.94 -3.93
CA SER A 822 -19.73 -13.94 -3.48
C SER A 822 -19.28 -15.36 -3.80
N VAL A 823 -19.62 -16.31 -2.94
CA VAL A 823 -19.50 -17.74 -3.27
C VAL A 823 -20.68 -18.19 -4.14
N THR A 824 -20.55 -19.32 -4.84
CA THR A 824 -21.66 -19.94 -5.59
C THR A 824 -22.84 -20.20 -4.63
N PRO A 825 -24.06 -19.68 -4.90
CA PRO A 825 -25.18 -19.85 -4.00
C PRO A 825 -25.51 -21.33 -3.70
N GLY A 826 -25.65 -21.67 -2.43
CA GLY A 826 -26.05 -23.01 -1.96
C GLY A 826 -24.94 -24.07 -1.94
N THR A 827 -23.87 -23.92 -2.73
CA THR A 827 -22.78 -24.93 -2.80
C THR A 827 -21.39 -24.37 -2.48
N GLY A 828 -21.22 -23.05 -2.58
CA GLY A 828 -19.93 -22.40 -2.47
C GLY A 828 -19.38 -22.37 -1.03
N ARG A 829 -18.05 -22.31 -0.92
CA ARG A 829 -17.30 -22.47 0.32
C ARG A 829 -16.22 -21.39 0.43
N VAL A 830 -15.91 -20.98 1.66
CA VAL A 830 -14.78 -20.08 1.96
C VAL A 830 -13.71 -20.84 2.74
N ILE A 831 -12.44 -20.71 2.34
CA ILE A 831 -11.29 -21.28 3.03
C ILE A 831 -10.39 -20.14 3.49
N ILE A 832 -10.17 -20.03 4.79
CA ILE A 832 -9.24 -19.07 5.38
C ILE A 832 -7.85 -19.74 5.50
N SER A 833 -6.85 -19.14 4.86
CA SER A 833 -5.46 -19.59 4.81
C SER A 833 -4.48 -18.42 5.07
N ALA A 834 -4.90 -17.46 5.90
CA ALA A 834 -4.19 -16.21 6.18
C ALA A 834 -3.13 -16.33 7.30
N GLY A 835 -2.84 -17.55 7.75
CA GLY A 835 -1.83 -17.86 8.77
C GLY A 835 -2.36 -17.75 10.20
N ALA A 836 -1.54 -18.16 11.18
CA ALA A 836 -1.95 -18.22 12.59
C ALA A 836 -2.56 -16.91 13.11
N PHE A 837 -1.99 -15.76 12.73
CA PHE A 837 -2.50 -14.46 13.13
C PHE A 837 -3.64 -13.96 12.22
N GLY A 838 -3.42 -13.98 10.90
CA GLY A 838 -4.37 -13.45 9.93
C GLY A 838 -5.71 -14.19 9.93
N SER A 839 -5.70 -15.51 10.06
CA SER A 839 -6.93 -16.32 10.07
C SER A 839 -7.77 -16.06 11.31
N ALA A 840 -7.13 -15.98 12.47
CA ALA A 840 -7.82 -15.63 13.70
C ALA A 840 -8.34 -14.18 13.71
N LYS A 841 -7.59 -13.21 13.14
CA LYS A 841 -8.07 -11.84 12.91
C LYS A 841 -9.33 -11.83 12.04
N LEU A 842 -9.33 -12.57 10.94
CA LEU A 842 -10.46 -12.64 10.02
C LEU A 842 -11.69 -13.29 10.68
N LEU A 843 -11.50 -14.33 11.49
CA LEU A 843 -12.57 -14.93 12.30
C LEU A 843 -13.16 -13.93 13.31
N PHE A 844 -12.31 -13.22 14.07
CA PHE A 844 -12.78 -12.19 15.01
C PHE A 844 -13.63 -11.12 14.31
N ARG A 845 -13.15 -10.60 13.17
CA ARG A 845 -13.86 -9.60 12.35
C ARG A 845 -15.14 -10.13 11.71
N SER A 846 -15.29 -11.45 11.64
CA SER A 846 -16.50 -12.15 11.16
C SER A 846 -17.48 -12.51 12.30
N GLY A 847 -17.24 -12.04 13.53
CA GLY A 847 -18.05 -12.36 14.70
C GLY A 847 -17.90 -13.81 15.16
N ILE A 848 -16.72 -14.41 14.97
CA ILE A 848 -16.39 -15.78 15.38
C ILE A 848 -15.15 -15.74 16.27
N GLY A 849 -15.30 -16.12 17.54
CA GLY A 849 -14.21 -16.08 18.51
C GLY A 849 -14.68 -15.77 19.93
N PRO A 850 -13.76 -15.60 20.88
CA PRO A 850 -14.08 -15.34 22.28
C PRO A 850 -14.79 -13.99 22.43
N THR A 851 -15.82 -13.93 23.28
CA THR A 851 -16.63 -12.72 23.48
C THR A 851 -15.80 -11.47 23.83
N ASP A 852 -14.72 -11.61 24.60
CA ASP A 852 -13.81 -10.49 24.91
C ASP A 852 -13.15 -9.92 23.65
N GLN A 853 -12.76 -10.78 22.70
CA GLN A 853 -12.16 -10.37 21.43
C GLN A 853 -13.21 -9.79 20.47
N LEU A 854 -14.42 -10.37 20.43
CA LEU A 854 -15.51 -9.86 19.60
C LEU A 854 -16.00 -8.48 20.06
N ASN A 855 -16.00 -8.24 21.37
CA ASN A 855 -16.30 -6.91 21.92
C ASN A 855 -15.25 -5.86 21.50
N ILE A 856 -13.96 -6.23 21.43
CA ILE A 856 -12.92 -5.32 20.93
C ILE A 856 -13.20 -4.93 19.47
N VAL A 857 -13.53 -5.90 18.61
CA VAL A 857 -13.92 -5.62 17.21
C VAL A 857 -15.17 -4.75 17.18
N LYS A 858 -16.18 -5.03 18.01
CA LYS A 858 -17.42 -4.25 18.06
C LYS A 858 -17.19 -2.79 18.45
N SER A 859 -16.17 -2.51 19.26
CA SER A 859 -15.75 -1.15 19.65
C SER A 859 -14.75 -0.49 18.68
N SER A 860 -14.37 -1.16 17.59
CA SER A 860 -13.36 -0.66 16.63
C SER A 860 -14.00 0.05 15.42
N SER A 861 -13.16 0.42 14.45
CA SER A 861 -13.61 0.93 13.13
C SER A 861 -14.53 -0.02 12.37
N ASP A 862 -14.48 -1.33 12.64
CA ASP A 862 -15.41 -2.30 12.07
C ASP A 862 -16.77 -2.32 12.77
N GLY A 863 -16.90 -1.72 13.96
CA GLY A 863 -18.02 -1.89 14.88
C GLY A 863 -19.39 -1.57 14.29
N ALA A 864 -19.46 -0.53 13.46
CA ALA A 864 -20.70 -0.09 12.79
C ALA A 864 -21.23 -1.12 11.78
N THR A 865 -20.33 -1.89 11.15
CA THR A 865 -20.67 -2.84 10.09
C THR A 865 -20.48 -4.30 10.51
N MET A 866 -19.93 -4.54 11.71
CA MET A 866 -19.76 -5.87 12.26
C MET A 866 -21.11 -6.55 12.46
N ILE A 867 -21.16 -7.85 12.17
CA ILE A 867 -22.36 -8.67 12.35
C ILE A 867 -22.93 -8.52 13.79
N PRO A 868 -24.28 -8.44 13.95
CA PRO A 868 -24.89 -8.27 15.27
C PRO A 868 -24.47 -9.34 16.27
N SER A 869 -24.36 -8.96 17.55
CA SER A 869 -23.92 -9.85 18.63
C SER A 869 -24.79 -11.09 18.79
N ALA A 870 -26.09 -11.02 18.45
CA ALA A 870 -26.99 -12.16 18.42
C ALA A 870 -26.59 -13.27 17.42
N SER A 871 -25.72 -12.96 16.43
CA SER A 871 -25.20 -13.90 15.44
C SER A 871 -23.74 -14.29 15.69
N TRP A 872 -23.15 -13.90 16.82
CA TRP A 872 -21.79 -14.29 17.16
C TRP A 872 -21.69 -15.79 17.44
N ILE A 873 -20.56 -16.37 17.05
CA ILE A 873 -20.23 -17.77 17.34
C ILE A 873 -19.04 -17.77 18.30
N ASN A 874 -19.29 -18.16 19.55
CA ASN A 874 -18.24 -18.19 20.57
C ASN A 874 -17.37 -19.44 20.38
N LEU A 875 -16.11 -19.23 20.01
CA LEU A 875 -15.11 -20.27 19.80
C LEU A 875 -13.78 -19.82 20.42
N PRO A 876 -12.88 -20.74 20.81
CA PRO A 876 -11.59 -20.42 21.43
C PRO A 876 -10.54 -19.92 20.42
N VAL A 877 -10.94 -19.07 19.46
CA VAL A 877 -10.02 -18.46 18.49
C VAL A 877 -8.98 -17.60 19.22
N GLY A 878 -7.71 -17.75 18.84
CA GLY A 878 -6.56 -17.08 19.46
C GLY A 878 -5.99 -17.80 20.69
N TYR A 879 -6.71 -18.76 21.29
CA TYR A 879 -6.12 -19.65 22.30
C TYR A 879 -5.23 -20.71 21.66
N ASN A 880 -4.53 -21.50 22.47
CA ASN A 880 -3.61 -22.55 22.02
C ASN A 880 -2.51 -22.03 21.06
N LEU A 881 -2.17 -20.74 21.17
CA LEU A 881 -1.03 -20.19 20.43
C LEU A 881 0.23 -20.95 20.85
N ASP A 882 0.97 -21.45 19.90
CA ASP A 882 2.20 -22.21 20.13
C ASP A 882 3.27 -21.78 19.12
N ASP A 883 4.53 -21.93 19.51
CA ASP A 883 5.73 -21.70 18.69
C ASP A 883 6.86 -22.54 19.27
N HIS A 884 7.84 -22.92 18.44
CA HIS A 884 9.03 -23.54 18.96
C HIS A 884 9.70 -22.63 20.01
N VAL A 885 10.08 -23.21 21.16
CA VAL A 885 10.88 -22.45 22.13
C VAL A 885 12.31 -22.35 21.62
N GLY A 886 12.67 -21.19 21.08
CA GLY A 886 14.04 -20.89 20.65
C GLY A 886 14.96 -20.65 21.84
N THR A 887 16.10 -21.34 21.86
CA THR A 887 17.22 -21.06 22.77
C THR A 887 18.52 -21.06 21.97
N ASP A 888 19.03 -19.88 21.65
CA ASP A 888 20.31 -19.72 20.99
C ASP A 888 21.45 -20.08 21.93
N ILE A 889 22.42 -20.85 21.44
CA ILE A 889 23.77 -20.94 22.00
C ILE A 889 24.76 -20.45 20.94
N GLU A 890 25.94 -20.02 21.36
CA GLU A 890 26.99 -19.56 20.46
C GLU A 890 28.34 -20.14 20.86
N ILE A 891 29.01 -20.69 19.86
CA ILE A 891 30.39 -21.18 19.96
C ILE A 891 31.28 -20.42 18.97
N SER A 892 32.59 -20.52 19.14
CA SER A 892 33.58 -20.00 18.20
C SER A 892 34.69 -21.03 18.02
N HIS A 893 35.13 -21.24 16.77
CA HIS A 893 36.19 -22.19 16.46
C HIS A 893 37.05 -21.70 15.27
N PRO A 894 38.40 -21.82 15.31
CA PRO A 894 39.28 -21.24 14.28
C PRO A 894 39.02 -21.69 12.84
N ASN A 895 38.50 -22.91 12.65
CA ASN A 895 38.20 -23.45 11.32
C ASN A 895 36.83 -23.02 10.78
N VAL A 896 36.02 -22.29 11.54
CA VAL A 896 34.74 -21.78 11.05
C VAL A 896 35.00 -20.63 10.08
N VAL A 897 34.39 -20.70 8.90
CA VAL A 897 34.52 -19.69 7.84
C VAL A 897 33.20 -18.97 7.64
N PHE A 898 33.14 -17.72 8.10
CA PHE A 898 31.99 -16.86 7.89
C PHE A 898 31.85 -16.38 6.44
N TYR A 899 30.60 -16.26 5.99
CA TYR A 899 30.23 -15.63 4.73
C TYR A 899 29.22 -14.51 5.00
N ASP A 900 29.49 -13.32 4.47
CA ASP A 900 28.61 -12.17 4.64
C ASP A 900 27.44 -12.20 3.64
N PHE A 901 26.38 -12.94 3.99
CA PHE A 901 25.16 -13.01 3.17
C PHE A 901 24.40 -11.67 3.11
N TYR A 902 24.52 -10.79 4.11
CA TYR A 902 23.97 -9.44 4.00
C TYR A 902 24.79 -8.59 3.01
N GLY A 903 26.11 -8.77 3.02
CA GLY A 903 27.02 -8.24 2.00
C GLY A 903 26.65 -8.72 0.60
N ALA A 904 26.19 -9.97 0.44
CA ALA A 904 25.76 -10.51 -0.85
C ALA A 904 24.59 -9.76 -1.51
N TYR A 905 23.77 -9.01 -0.75
CA TYR A 905 22.75 -8.16 -1.34
C TYR A 905 23.36 -6.91 -2.01
N SER A 906 24.26 -6.21 -1.33
CA SER A 906 24.72 -4.86 -1.71
C SER A 906 26.13 -4.80 -2.30
N ARG A 907 27.02 -5.70 -1.87
CA ARG A 907 28.45 -5.78 -2.23
C ARG A 907 28.86 -7.26 -2.38
N PRO A 908 28.23 -8.01 -3.30
CA PRO A 908 28.51 -9.43 -3.42
C PRO A 908 29.94 -9.72 -3.90
N ILE A 909 30.45 -10.87 -3.52
CA ILE A 909 31.66 -11.44 -4.12
C ILE A 909 31.34 -11.80 -5.57
N GLN A 910 32.06 -11.20 -6.52
CA GLN A 910 31.73 -11.27 -7.94
C GLN A 910 31.75 -12.69 -8.52
N SER A 911 32.66 -13.55 -8.06
CA SER A 911 32.70 -14.96 -8.51
C SER A 911 31.46 -15.75 -8.11
N ASP A 912 30.88 -15.43 -6.95
CA ASP A 912 29.71 -16.14 -6.43
C ASP A 912 28.45 -15.74 -7.19
N THR A 913 28.30 -14.45 -7.52
CA THR A 913 27.19 -13.98 -8.36
C THR A 913 27.32 -14.48 -9.79
N GLN A 914 28.52 -14.52 -10.36
CA GLN A 914 28.75 -15.11 -11.69
C GLN A 914 28.41 -16.61 -11.71
N SER A 915 28.83 -17.38 -10.70
CA SER A 915 28.50 -18.81 -10.59
C SER A 915 26.98 -19.02 -10.49
N TYR A 916 26.31 -18.19 -9.68
CA TYR A 916 24.87 -18.27 -9.50
C TYR A 916 24.07 -17.86 -10.76
N ILE A 917 24.47 -16.77 -11.43
CA ILE A 917 23.81 -16.30 -12.66
C ILE A 917 23.99 -17.31 -13.79
N ASN A 918 25.22 -17.81 -13.99
CA ASN A 918 25.56 -18.64 -15.15
C ASN A 918 25.11 -20.09 -14.99
N GLY A 919 25.06 -20.61 -13.76
CA GLY A 919 24.85 -22.03 -13.53
C GLY A 919 24.02 -22.37 -12.30
N ARG A 920 23.43 -21.40 -11.59
CA ARG A 920 22.69 -21.62 -10.33
C ARG A 920 23.50 -22.45 -9.32
N SER A 921 24.80 -22.16 -9.25
CA SER A 921 25.73 -22.85 -8.37
C SER A 921 26.43 -21.89 -7.42
N GLY A 922 27.15 -22.44 -6.44
CA GLY A 922 27.87 -21.66 -5.44
C GLY A 922 27.09 -21.45 -4.15
N ILE A 923 27.72 -20.71 -3.24
CA ILE A 923 27.19 -20.41 -1.90
C ILE A 923 25.83 -19.69 -1.93
N LEU A 924 25.53 -18.92 -2.97
CA LEU A 924 24.26 -18.20 -3.11
C LEU A 924 23.07 -19.13 -3.47
N ALA A 925 23.34 -20.37 -3.88
CA ALA A 925 22.30 -21.40 -4.02
C ALA A 925 21.97 -22.09 -2.67
N GLN A 926 22.72 -21.82 -1.61
CA GLN A 926 22.42 -22.24 -0.24
C GLN A 926 21.69 -21.12 0.51
N ALA A 927 20.84 -21.47 1.47
CA ALA A 927 20.15 -20.49 2.29
C ALA A 927 21.14 -19.65 3.11
N ALA A 928 20.83 -18.37 3.27
CA ALA A 928 21.48 -17.52 4.27
C ALA A 928 20.92 -17.76 5.69
N PRO A 929 21.75 -17.62 6.74
CA PRO A 929 23.21 -17.71 6.68
C PRO A 929 23.63 -19.17 6.43
N ASN A 930 24.93 -19.43 6.22
CA ASN A 930 25.36 -20.78 5.87
C ASN A 930 25.02 -21.76 7.00
N LEU A 931 24.16 -22.74 6.70
CA LEU A 931 23.67 -23.70 7.67
C LEU A 931 24.70 -24.82 7.89
N GLY A 932 25.03 -25.06 9.15
CA GLY A 932 25.78 -26.23 9.60
C GLY A 932 24.88 -27.47 9.70
N PRO A 933 25.22 -28.47 10.54
CA PRO A 933 24.38 -29.63 10.71
C PRO A 933 23.07 -29.26 11.36
N ILE A 934 22.03 -29.95 10.92
CA ILE A 934 20.77 -30.04 11.64
C ILE A 934 20.79 -31.34 12.42
N PHE A 935 20.44 -31.30 13.70
CA PHE A 935 20.50 -32.49 14.54
C PHE A 935 19.35 -32.56 15.54
N TRP A 936 18.93 -33.78 15.90
CA TRP A 936 17.77 -34.03 16.75
C TRP A 936 18.04 -35.00 17.88
N GLU A 937 17.48 -34.70 19.05
CA GLU A 937 17.42 -35.61 20.20
C GLU A 937 16.02 -35.61 20.81
N ILE A 938 15.62 -36.73 21.41
CA ILE A 938 14.36 -36.86 22.14
C ILE A 938 14.69 -37.02 23.62
N ILE A 939 14.15 -36.13 24.44
CA ILE A 939 14.34 -36.11 25.89
C ILE A 939 13.06 -36.56 26.57
N LYS A 940 13.15 -37.60 27.40
CA LYS A 940 12.06 -37.99 28.30
C LYS A 940 11.89 -36.92 29.37
N GLY A 941 10.76 -36.21 29.35
CA GLY A 941 10.43 -35.21 30.36
C GLY A 941 10.25 -35.83 31.74
N THR A 942 10.32 -35.00 32.79
CA THR A 942 10.08 -35.42 34.18
C THR A 942 8.65 -35.89 34.44
N ASP A 943 7.74 -35.58 33.52
CA ASP A 943 6.34 -36.01 33.47
C ASP A 943 6.13 -37.27 32.61
N GLY A 944 7.21 -37.89 32.10
CA GLY A 944 7.15 -39.07 31.25
C GLY A 944 6.76 -38.80 29.79
N VAL A 945 6.62 -37.54 29.35
CA VAL A 945 6.32 -37.20 27.95
C VAL A 945 7.62 -37.00 27.19
N ASP A 946 7.74 -37.66 26.04
CA ASP A 946 8.86 -37.48 25.13
C ASP A 946 8.81 -36.10 24.49
N ARG A 947 9.92 -35.35 24.57
CA ARG A 947 10.07 -34.00 24.04
C ARG A 947 11.15 -33.96 22.97
N HIS A 948 10.78 -33.53 21.79
CA HIS A 948 11.67 -33.50 20.64
C HIS A 948 12.43 -32.18 20.64
N LEU A 949 13.76 -32.26 20.60
CA LEU A 949 14.64 -31.14 20.40
C LEU A 949 15.22 -31.19 18.99
N HIS A 950 15.13 -30.07 18.30
CA HIS A 950 15.71 -29.84 16.99
C HIS A 950 16.73 -28.71 17.10
N TRP A 951 17.94 -28.94 16.58
CA TRP A 951 19.02 -27.98 16.63
C TRP A 951 19.42 -27.53 15.23
N GLN A 952 19.44 -26.22 15.03
CA GLN A 952 19.86 -25.61 13.78
C GLN A 952 21.17 -24.84 14.00
N ALA A 953 22.29 -25.43 13.56
CA ALA A 953 23.57 -24.75 13.53
C ALA A 953 23.67 -23.81 12.32
N ARG A 954 24.20 -22.60 12.51
CA ARG A 954 24.44 -21.63 11.44
C ARG A 954 25.72 -20.84 11.68
N VAL A 955 26.43 -20.53 10.60
CA VAL A 955 27.67 -19.73 10.66
C VAL A 955 27.32 -18.24 10.70
N GLU A 956 27.04 -17.75 11.90
CA GLU A 956 26.71 -16.37 12.24
C GLU A 956 26.93 -16.18 13.75
N GLY A 957 27.26 -14.97 14.19
CA GLY A 957 27.39 -14.65 15.61
C GLY A 957 28.24 -13.41 15.85
N THR A 958 28.76 -13.28 17.06
CA THR A 958 29.56 -12.12 17.50
C THR A 958 30.96 -12.04 16.89
N ARG A 959 31.45 -13.12 16.29
CA ARG A 959 32.79 -13.22 15.67
C ARG A 959 32.68 -13.83 14.28
N SER A 960 33.67 -13.56 13.43
CA SER A 960 33.79 -14.20 12.10
C SER A 960 34.08 -15.71 12.16
N THR A 961 34.41 -16.22 13.33
CA THR A 961 34.59 -17.65 13.62
C THR A 961 33.47 -18.23 14.47
N SER A 962 32.38 -17.48 14.67
CA SER A 962 31.24 -17.93 15.47
C SER A 962 30.31 -18.83 14.68
N MET A 963 29.69 -19.77 15.39
CA MET A 963 28.46 -20.43 14.97
C MET A 963 27.42 -20.26 16.06
N THR A 964 26.22 -19.82 15.66
CA THR A 964 25.04 -19.83 16.50
C THR A 964 24.30 -21.14 16.25
N ILE A 965 23.86 -21.80 17.31
CA ILE A 965 23.08 -23.03 17.23
C ILE A 965 21.80 -22.78 18.01
N THR A 966 20.66 -22.77 17.33
CA THR A 966 19.37 -22.61 18.01
C THR A 966 18.82 -23.97 18.36
N GLN A 967 18.56 -24.18 19.66
CA GLN A 967 17.70 -25.26 20.12
C GLN A 967 16.24 -24.85 19.93
N TYR A 968 15.45 -25.74 19.35
CA TYR A 968 14.00 -25.64 19.25
C TYR A 968 13.37 -26.79 20.03
N LEU A 969 12.54 -26.47 21.03
CA LEU A 969 11.65 -27.43 21.68
C LEU A 969 10.35 -27.54 20.88
N GLY A 970 10.06 -28.73 20.36
CA GLY A 970 8.94 -29.03 19.47
C GLY A 970 7.95 -30.04 20.06
N THR A 971 7.69 -31.14 19.33
CA THR A 971 6.76 -32.22 19.71
C THR A 971 6.88 -32.62 21.17
N GLY A 972 5.72 -32.74 21.83
CA GLY A 972 5.60 -33.08 23.25
C GLY A 972 5.59 -31.88 24.21
N ALA A 973 5.89 -30.67 23.74
CA ALA A 973 5.78 -29.45 24.53
C ALA A 973 4.33 -29.13 24.93
N LYS A 974 4.15 -28.71 26.19
CA LYS A 974 2.82 -28.48 26.79
C LYS A 974 2.48 -27.00 26.97
N SER A 975 3.49 -26.13 27.04
CA SER A 975 3.29 -24.69 27.20
C SER A 975 2.44 -24.14 26.05
N ARG A 976 1.50 -23.24 26.35
CA ARG A 976 0.63 -22.58 25.37
C ARG A 976 0.41 -21.12 25.74
N GLY A 977 0.25 -20.29 24.72
CA GLY A 977 -0.01 -18.87 24.81
C GLY A 977 -1.40 -18.48 24.32
N ARG A 978 -1.59 -17.18 24.13
CA ARG A 978 -2.82 -16.59 23.60
C ARG A 978 -2.51 -15.39 22.72
N MET A 979 -3.12 -15.38 21.54
CA MET A 979 -3.17 -14.25 20.63
C MET A 979 -4.46 -13.46 20.84
N THR A 980 -4.39 -12.12 20.75
CA THR A 980 -5.54 -11.23 20.85
C THR A 980 -5.53 -10.17 19.75
N ILE A 981 -6.71 -9.61 19.46
CA ILE A 981 -6.85 -8.44 18.59
C ILE A 981 -6.87 -7.14 19.43
N THR A 982 -6.34 -6.06 18.87
CA THR A 982 -6.38 -4.71 19.47
C THR A 982 -7.53 -3.88 18.91
N SER A 983 -7.82 -2.73 19.51
CA SER A 983 -8.81 -1.78 18.99
C SER A 983 -8.46 -1.23 17.60
N ALA A 984 -7.17 -1.20 17.25
CA ALA A 984 -6.68 -0.89 15.91
C ALA A 984 -6.80 -2.07 14.92
N LEU A 985 -7.44 -3.17 15.34
CA LEU A 985 -7.59 -4.41 14.58
C LEU A 985 -6.26 -5.10 14.23
N ASN A 986 -5.17 -4.79 14.93
CA ASN A 986 -3.91 -5.52 14.82
C ASN A 986 -3.91 -6.73 15.76
N THR A 987 -3.16 -7.76 15.43
CA THR A 987 -2.99 -8.93 16.31
C THR A 987 -1.71 -8.82 17.13
N ARG A 988 -1.76 -9.35 18.35
CA ARG A 988 -0.59 -9.41 19.24
C ARG A 988 -0.53 -10.69 20.04
N VAL A 989 0.67 -11.05 20.49
CA VAL A 989 0.87 -12.12 21.48
C VAL A 989 0.58 -11.56 22.88
N ALA A 990 -0.63 -11.80 23.39
CA ALA A 990 -1.03 -11.34 24.71
C ALA A 990 -0.51 -12.23 25.84
N THR A 991 -0.37 -13.53 25.58
CA THR A 991 0.23 -14.48 26.51
C THR A 991 1.31 -15.25 25.79
N SER A 992 2.53 -15.15 26.31
CA SER A 992 3.70 -15.84 25.79
C SER A 992 3.52 -17.36 25.88
N PRO A 993 3.81 -18.13 24.80
CA PRO A 993 3.69 -19.59 24.82
C PRO A 993 4.90 -20.29 25.46
N TYR A 994 5.94 -19.57 25.86
CA TYR A 994 7.23 -20.20 26.20
C TYR A 994 7.34 -20.57 27.68
N LEU A 995 7.69 -21.84 27.94
CA LEU A 995 8.23 -22.33 29.21
C LEU A 995 7.37 -22.05 30.45
N SER A 996 6.04 -22.07 30.30
CA SER A 996 5.09 -22.04 31.41
C SER A 996 5.00 -23.40 32.11
N ASP A 997 5.29 -24.49 31.40
CA ASP A 997 5.43 -25.84 31.95
C ASP A 997 6.87 -26.13 32.43
N ALA A 998 6.99 -26.76 33.60
CA ALA A 998 8.28 -27.04 34.23
C ALA A 998 9.06 -28.17 33.53
N ALA A 999 8.37 -29.16 32.97
CA ALA A 999 9.01 -30.28 32.27
C ALA A 999 9.52 -29.84 30.88
N ASP A 1000 8.82 -28.91 30.21
CA ASP A 1000 9.32 -28.22 29.00
C ASP A 1000 10.66 -27.51 29.29
N LYS A 1001 10.71 -26.71 30.36
CA LYS A 1001 11.92 -26.00 30.76
C LYS A 1001 13.07 -26.95 31.13
N ALA A 1002 12.76 -28.05 31.82
CA ALA A 1002 13.75 -29.07 32.16
C ALA A 1002 14.36 -29.72 30.91
N ALA A 1003 13.55 -30.00 29.89
CA ALA A 1003 14.04 -30.55 28.62
C ALA A 1003 14.97 -29.58 27.89
N VAL A 1004 14.63 -28.29 27.82
CA VAL A 1004 15.49 -27.25 27.23
C VAL A 1004 16.86 -27.19 27.91
N ILE A 1005 16.85 -27.11 29.25
CA ILE A 1005 18.08 -27.11 30.05
C ILE A 1005 18.90 -28.36 29.76
N LYS A 1006 18.25 -29.53 29.76
CA LYS A 1006 18.92 -30.81 29.54
C LYS A 1006 19.57 -30.90 28.15
N GLY A 1007 18.92 -30.38 27.11
CA GLY A 1007 19.52 -30.31 25.78
C GLY A 1007 20.77 -29.42 25.74
N VAL A 1008 20.76 -28.27 26.42
CA VAL A 1008 21.95 -27.40 26.50
C VAL A 1008 23.11 -28.10 27.23
N GLU A 1009 22.83 -28.80 28.34
CA GLU A 1009 23.83 -29.63 29.03
C GLU A 1009 24.40 -30.73 28.13
N ASN A 1010 23.53 -31.38 27.36
CA ASN A 1010 23.89 -32.43 26.42
C ASN A 1010 24.84 -31.90 25.34
N VAL A 1011 24.52 -30.77 24.69
CA VAL A 1011 25.41 -30.16 23.68
C VAL A 1011 26.73 -29.69 24.30
N GLN A 1012 26.70 -29.13 25.51
CA GLN A 1012 27.92 -28.82 26.26
C GLN A 1012 28.81 -30.05 26.43
N LYS A 1013 28.25 -31.21 26.74
CA LYS A 1013 28.97 -32.49 26.83
C LYS A 1013 29.47 -32.95 25.46
N TYR A 1014 28.63 -32.91 24.42
CA TYR A 1014 29.00 -33.45 23.10
C TYR A 1014 30.18 -32.69 22.48
N PHE A 1015 30.31 -31.40 22.75
CA PHE A 1015 31.35 -30.56 22.17
C PHE A 1015 32.65 -30.51 22.98
N GLN A 1016 32.74 -31.21 24.12
CA GLN A 1016 33.98 -31.24 24.94
C GLN A 1016 35.18 -31.82 24.19
N SER A 1017 34.95 -32.75 23.27
CA SER A 1017 36.01 -33.39 22.47
C SER A 1017 36.50 -32.52 21.31
N ILE A 1018 35.80 -31.42 20.99
CA ILE A 1018 36.20 -30.54 19.89
C ILE A 1018 37.33 -29.63 20.36
N SER A 1019 38.55 -29.93 19.90
CA SER A 1019 39.74 -29.14 20.21
C SER A 1019 39.59 -27.68 19.74
N ASN A 1020 40.06 -26.71 20.53
CA ASN A 1020 40.02 -25.28 20.23
C ASN A 1020 38.62 -24.66 20.08
N LEU A 1021 37.55 -25.36 20.49
CA LEU A 1021 36.21 -24.79 20.55
C LEU A 1021 36.07 -23.90 21.80
N ALA A 1022 35.62 -22.67 21.59
CA ALA A 1022 35.33 -21.72 22.66
C ALA A 1022 33.81 -21.51 22.77
N TRP A 1023 33.29 -21.60 23.99
CA TRP A 1023 31.91 -21.22 24.30
C TRP A 1023 31.81 -19.69 24.42
N VAL A 1024 30.92 -19.09 23.63
CA VAL A 1024 30.61 -17.66 23.69
C VAL A 1024 29.34 -17.43 24.50
N ARG A 1025 28.28 -18.21 24.22
CA ARG A 1025 27.02 -18.22 24.96
C ARG A 1025 26.55 -19.67 25.12
N PRO A 1026 26.32 -20.19 26.35
CA PRO A 1026 26.55 -19.56 27.65
C PRO A 1026 28.01 -19.12 27.88
N SER A 1027 28.22 -18.14 28.75
CA SER A 1027 29.58 -17.72 29.14
C SER A 1027 30.32 -18.88 29.82
N ALA A 1028 31.65 -18.91 29.69
CA ALA A 1028 32.47 -19.94 30.33
C ALA A 1028 32.19 -20.05 31.84
N GLY A 1029 31.91 -21.27 32.32
CA GLY A 1029 31.56 -21.54 33.73
C GLY A 1029 30.11 -21.30 34.12
N GLN A 1030 29.26 -20.74 33.23
CA GLN A 1030 27.82 -20.62 33.46
C GLN A 1030 27.14 -21.98 33.25
N SER A 1031 26.33 -22.41 34.22
CA SER A 1031 25.53 -23.63 34.06
C SER A 1031 24.39 -23.43 33.07
N ALA A 1032 24.01 -24.49 32.35
CA ALA A 1032 22.88 -24.48 31.42
C ALA A 1032 21.58 -23.99 32.08
N SER A 1033 21.31 -24.43 33.31
CA SER A 1033 20.16 -23.99 34.09
C SER A 1033 20.19 -22.48 34.36
N ALA A 1034 21.32 -21.93 34.83
CA ALA A 1034 21.45 -20.50 35.06
C ALA A 1034 21.32 -19.69 33.76
N TYR A 1035 21.85 -20.21 32.65
CA TYR A 1035 21.73 -19.60 31.34
C TYR A 1035 20.28 -19.54 30.84
N VAL A 1036 19.60 -20.69 30.78
CA VAL A 1036 18.23 -20.78 30.29
C VAL A 1036 17.27 -19.95 31.15
N ASN A 1037 17.44 -19.97 32.48
CA ASN A 1037 16.64 -19.16 33.38
C ASN A 1037 16.91 -17.65 33.25
N GLY A 1038 18.09 -17.27 32.75
CA GLY A 1038 18.44 -15.87 32.48
C GLY A 1038 17.82 -15.31 31.19
N ILE A 1039 17.33 -16.17 30.28
CA ILE A 1039 16.69 -15.73 29.03
C ILE A 1039 15.19 -15.53 29.27
N PRO A 1040 14.65 -14.32 29.06
CA PRO A 1040 13.23 -14.03 29.25
C PRO A 1040 12.33 -14.96 28.42
N ALA A 1041 11.20 -15.37 29.00
CA ALA A 1041 10.18 -16.16 28.30
C ALA A 1041 9.26 -15.26 27.46
N THR A 1042 9.83 -14.49 26.53
CA THR A 1042 9.11 -13.52 25.68
C THR A 1042 9.34 -13.82 24.20
N PRO A 1043 8.41 -13.42 23.30
CA PRO A 1043 8.63 -13.54 21.85
C PRO A 1043 9.94 -12.90 21.39
N SER A 1044 10.28 -11.70 21.88
CA SER A 1044 11.53 -11.02 21.52
C SER A 1044 12.80 -11.80 21.81
N SER A 1045 12.75 -12.75 22.76
CA SER A 1045 13.94 -13.50 23.22
C SER A 1045 13.97 -14.95 22.72
N ARG A 1046 12.81 -15.50 22.32
CA ARG A 1046 12.63 -16.95 22.09
C ARG A 1046 11.85 -17.31 20.83
N CYS A 1047 11.30 -16.34 20.11
CA CYS A 1047 10.51 -16.59 18.92
C CYS A 1047 11.31 -17.34 17.85
N SER A 1048 10.68 -18.36 17.29
CA SER A 1048 11.20 -19.14 16.16
C SER A 1048 10.48 -18.83 14.85
N ASN A 1049 9.43 -18.00 14.91
CA ASN A 1049 8.55 -17.63 13.79
C ASN A 1049 7.76 -18.82 13.22
N HIS A 1050 7.50 -19.82 14.06
CA HIS A 1050 6.75 -21.03 13.70
C HIS A 1050 5.38 -21.05 14.38
N TRP A 1051 4.70 -19.90 14.39
CA TRP A 1051 3.42 -19.70 15.08
C TRP A 1051 2.30 -20.59 14.54
N ILE A 1052 1.60 -21.28 15.45
CA ILE A 1052 0.51 -22.21 15.14
C ILE A 1052 -0.64 -22.14 16.16
N GLY A 1053 -1.72 -22.87 15.90
CA GLY A 1053 -2.67 -23.33 16.93
C GLY A 1053 -3.82 -22.41 17.33
N THR A 1054 -3.87 -21.18 16.81
CA THR A 1054 -4.90 -20.17 17.11
C THR A 1054 -6.32 -20.52 16.65
N ALA A 1055 -6.48 -21.50 15.76
CA ALA A 1055 -7.74 -22.05 15.29
C ALA A 1055 -7.74 -23.59 15.39
N LYS A 1056 -7.25 -24.09 16.53
CA LYS A 1056 -7.02 -25.52 16.82
C LYS A 1056 -8.11 -26.44 16.27
N MET A 1057 -7.69 -27.52 15.62
CA MET A 1057 -8.52 -28.66 15.23
C MET A 1057 -8.80 -29.58 16.42
N GLY A 1058 -10.03 -30.10 16.48
CA GLY A 1058 -10.38 -31.16 17.42
C GLY A 1058 -11.81 -31.64 17.29
N LEU A 1059 -12.10 -32.76 17.94
CA LEU A 1059 -13.44 -33.35 18.03
C LEU A 1059 -14.31 -32.67 19.11
N ASP A 1060 -13.69 -31.84 19.94
CA ASP A 1060 -14.28 -31.15 21.08
C ASP A 1060 -14.74 -29.73 20.70
N ASP A 1061 -15.92 -29.65 20.08
CA ASP A 1061 -16.61 -28.41 19.68
C ASP A 1061 -16.48 -27.27 20.69
N GLY A 1062 -15.73 -26.23 20.32
CA GLY A 1062 -15.41 -25.07 21.15
C GLY A 1062 -16.58 -24.19 21.55
N ARG A 1063 -17.79 -24.42 21.01
CA ARG A 1063 -19.02 -23.75 21.47
C ARG A 1063 -19.50 -24.31 22.82
N LYS A 1064 -19.02 -25.49 23.21
CA LYS A 1064 -19.32 -26.13 24.49
C LYS A 1064 -18.36 -25.63 25.55
N THR A 1065 -18.79 -25.61 26.82
CA THR A 1065 -18.08 -25.00 27.95
C THR A 1065 -16.62 -25.48 28.12
N SER A 1066 -16.31 -26.72 27.76
CA SER A 1066 -14.95 -27.30 27.87
C SER A 1066 -14.31 -27.61 26.51
N GLY A 1067 -14.92 -27.19 25.40
CA GLY A 1067 -14.40 -27.44 24.07
C GLY A 1067 -13.22 -26.52 23.77
N THR A 1068 -12.18 -27.07 23.13
CA THR A 1068 -10.96 -26.35 22.76
C THR A 1068 -10.80 -26.19 21.25
N ALA A 1069 -11.64 -26.85 20.45
CA ALA A 1069 -11.53 -26.85 18.99
C ALA A 1069 -12.31 -25.69 18.35
N VAL A 1070 -11.65 -24.99 17.43
CA VAL A 1070 -12.28 -24.01 16.54
C VAL A 1070 -12.81 -24.67 15.28
N VAL A 1071 -12.10 -25.69 14.78
CA VAL A 1071 -12.48 -26.45 13.59
C VAL A 1071 -12.61 -27.94 13.87
N ASP A 1072 -13.50 -28.60 13.13
CA ASP A 1072 -13.63 -30.06 13.15
C ASP A 1072 -12.53 -30.75 12.31
N THR A 1073 -12.60 -32.08 12.17
CA THR A 1073 -11.63 -32.88 11.42
C THR A 1073 -11.70 -32.69 9.90
N ASP A 1074 -12.71 -32.00 9.38
CA ASP A 1074 -12.77 -31.53 7.98
C ASP A 1074 -12.28 -30.09 7.84
N THR A 1075 -11.70 -29.54 8.92
CA THR A 1075 -11.37 -28.12 9.15
C THR A 1075 -12.52 -27.14 9.02
N LYS A 1076 -13.76 -27.63 9.10
CA LYS A 1076 -14.94 -26.77 9.10
C LYS A 1076 -15.03 -26.05 10.43
N VAL A 1077 -15.23 -24.73 10.39
CA VAL A 1077 -15.42 -23.91 11.59
C VAL A 1077 -16.72 -24.37 12.28
N TYR A 1078 -16.63 -24.70 13.58
CA TYR A 1078 -17.83 -25.10 14.33
C TYR A 1078 -18.89 -24.00 14.32
N GLY A 1079 -20.14 -24.37 14.04
CA GLY A 1079 -21.24 -23.42 13.87
C GLY A 1079 -21.37 -22.82 12.47
N MET A 1080 -20.47 -23.19 11.54
CA MET A 1080 -20.59 -22.87 10.12
C MET A 1080 -20.80 -24.15 9.29
N ASP A 1081 -21.47 -24.03 8.14
CA ASP A 1081 -21.66 -25.14 7.20
C ASP A 1081 -20.66 -25.15 6.03
N ASN A 1082 -20.12 -23.99 5.66
CA ASN A 1082 -19.30 -23.82 4.45
C ASN A 1082 -18.06 -22.92 4.65
N LEU A 1083 -17.65 -22.65 5.90
CA LEU A 1083 -16.43 -21.92 6.24
C LEU A 1083 -15.38 -22.87 6.83
N PHE A 1084 -14.16 -22.81 6.29
CA PHE A 1084 -13.05 -23.70 6.64
C PHE A 1084 -11.79 -22.89 6.97
N VAL A 1085 -10.87 -23.48 7.75
CA VAL A 1085 -9.54 -22.91 8.00
C VAL A 1085 -8.47 -23.92 7.59
N VAL A 1086 -7.51 -23.51 6.74
CA VAL A 1086 -6.44 -24.39 6.27
C VAL A 1086 -5.12 -23.62 6.24
N ASP A 1087 -4.46 -23.58 7.39
CA ASP A 1087 -3.09 -23.10 7.57
C ASP A 1087 -2.54 -23.54 8.95
N ALA A 1088 -1.41 -22.97 9.36
CA ALA A 1088 -0.76 -23.20 10.66
C ALA A 1088 -1.67 -23.05 11.90
N SER A 1089 -2.74 -22.26 11.83
CA SER A 1089 -3.66 -22.03 12.95
C SER A 1089 -4.36 -23.30 13.44
N ILE A 1090 -4.54 -24.33 12.60
CA ILE A 1090 -5.31 -25.53 12.99
C ILE A 1090 -4.52 -26.52 13.84
N PHE A 1091 -3.21 -26.37 13.94
CA PHE A 1091 -2.34 -27.36 14.57
C PHE A 1091 -2.59 -27.44 16.08
N PRO A 1092 -2.76 -28.64 16.66
CA PRO A 1092 -2.98 -28.81 18.10
C PRO A 1092 -1.71 -28.58 18.96
N GLY A 1093 -0.52 -28.65 18.37
CA GLY A 1093 0.74 -28.36 19.04
C GLY A 1093 1.94 -28.46 18.10
N MET A 1094 3.11 -28.13 18.64
CA MET A 1094 4.34 -28.07 17.85
C MET A 1094 4.84 -29.43 17.36
N MET A 1095 5.61 -29.41 16.27
CA MET A 1095 6.19 -30.58 15.60
C MET A 1095 7.70 -30.69 15.82
N THR A 1096 8.33 -31.76 15.34
CA THR A 1096 9.78 -31.99 15.49
C THR A 1096 10.62 -31.01 14.68
N GLY A 1097 10.20 -30.65 13.47
CA GLY A 1097 10.95 -29.80 12.54
C GLY A 1097 10.24 -28.48 12.22
N ASN A 1098 10.85 -27.66 11.36
CA ASN A 1098 10.19 -26.45 10.84
C ASN A 1098 8.86 -26.80 10.13
N PRO A 1099 7.79 -26.02 10.33
CA PRO A 1099 6.41 -26.45 10.05
C PRO A 1099 5.98 -26.42 8.57
N SER A 1100 6.79 -25.85 7.68
CA SER A 1100 6.34 -25.44 6.34
C SER A 1100 5.78 -26.59 5.48
N ALA A 1101 6.38 -27.78 5.58
CA ALA A 1101 5.91 -28.97 4.87
C ALA A 1101 4.61 -29.51 5.49
N MET A 1102 4.57 -29.62 6.82
CA MET A 1102 3.44 -30.17 7.56
C MET A 1102 2.15 -29.39 7.38
N ILE A 1103 2.23 -28.05 7.24
CA ILE A 1103 1.05 -27.22 6.95
C ILE A 1103 0.29 -27.75 5.72
N ARG A 1104 0.99 -28.40 4.78
CA ARG A 1104 0.42 -29.00 3.57
C ARG A 1104 0.00 -30.45 3.73
N ASP A 1105 0.75 -31.23 4.50
CA ASP A 1105 0.43 -32.63 4.75
C ASP A 1105 -0.89 -32.75 5.52
N GLY A 1106 -1.13 -31.79 6.42
CA GLY A 1106 -2.42 -31.54 7.06
C GLY A 1106 -3.53 -31.11 6.10
N MET A 1107 -3.39 -31.25 4.78
CA MET A 1107 -4.45 -31.02 3.79
C MET A 1107 -4.98 -32.33 3.21
N LYS A 1108 -5.20 -33.33 4.08
CA LYS A 1108 -6.00 -34.54 3.78
C LYS A 1108 -7.35 -34.19 3.11
N ILE A 1109 -7.83 -32.99 3.39
CA ILE A 1109 -9.16 -32.43 3.10
C ILE A 1109 -9.48 -32.25 1.62
N SER A 1110 -8.49 -32.07 0.73
CA SER A 1110 -8.82 -32.01 -0.73
C SER A 1110 -9.56 -33.26 -1.21
N SER A 1111 -9.29 -34.41 -0.61
CA SER A 1111 -10.02 -35.66 -0.86
C SER A 1111 -11.41 -35.73 -0.20
N HIS A 1112 -11.67 -34.95 0.87
CA HIS A 1112 -12.94 -34.88 1.60
C HIS A 1112 -13.88 -33.79 1.06
N PHE A 1113 -13.35 -32.77 0.39
CA PHE A 1113 -14.13 -31.76 -0.33
C PHE A 1113 -14.82 -32.30 -1.59
N SER A 1114 -14.24 -33.34 -2.20
CA SER A 1114 -14.76 -34.00 -3.41
C SER A 1114 -16.04 -34.84 -3.18
N PRO A 1115 -16.21 -35.60 -2.09
CA PRO A 1115 -17.43 -36.40 -1.84
C PRO A 1115 -18.62 -35.65 -1.18
N MET A 1116 -18.50 -34.37 -0.83
CA MET A 1116 -19.60 -33.61 -0.18
C MET A 1116 -20.64 -33.02 -1.15
N VAL A 1117 -20.67 -33.49 -2.40
CA VAL A 1117 -21.82 -33.38 -3.31
C VAL A 1117 -22.44 -34.77 -3.36
N PRO A 1118 -23.77 -34.96 -3.14
CA PRO A 1118 -24.38 -36.25 -3.37
C PRO A 1118 -24.10 -36.64 -4.80
N ASP A 1119 -23.28 -37.68 -4.96
CA ASP A 1119 -22.77 -38.18 -6.22
C ASP A 1119 -23.93 -38.84 -7.00
N LYS A 1120 -24.88 -38.05 -7.48
CA LYS A 1120 -26.00 -38.50 -8.31
C LYS A 1120 -25.62 -38.62 -9.78
N VAL A 1121 -24.35 -38.44 -10.14
CA VAL A 1121 -23.91 -38.52 -11.54
C VAL A 1121 -22.96 -39.71 -11.79
N THR A 1122 -22.35 -40.29 -10.77
CA THR A 1122 -21.45 -41.45 -10.97
C THR A 1122 -22.15 -42.82 -10.84
N LEU A 1123 -23.40 -42.87 -10.35
CA LEU A 1123 -24.25 -44.08 -10.34
C LEU A 1123 -25.40 -44.05 -11.39
N ALA A 1124 -25.39 -43.10 -12.32
CA ALA A 1124 -26.40 -42.96 -13.37
C ALA A 1124 -25.91 -43.38 -14.77
N LEU A 1125 -24.62 -43.67 -14.94
CA LEU A 1125 -24.03 -44.12 -16.21
C LEU A 1125 -23.85 -45.65 -16.32
N ILE A 1126 -24.10 -46.40 -15.24
CA ILE A 1126 -23.98 -47.87 -15.23
C ILE A 1126 -25.33 -48.60 -15.14
N THR A 1127 -26.46 -47.90 -14.88
CA THR A 1127 -27.75 -48.60 -14.69
C THR A 1127 -28.96 -47.93 -15.36
N LYS A 1128 -28.81 -47.24 -16.50
CA LYS A 1128 -29.96 -46.81 -17.34
C LYS A 1128 -29.70 -46.87 -18.86
N MET A 1129 -28.98 -47.90 -19.32
CA MET A 1129 -29.34 -48.57 -20.58
C MET A 1129 -30.51 -49.52 -20.31
N GLN A 1130 -31.70 -48.99 -20.06
CA GLN A 1130 -32.97 -49.74 -20.15
C GLN A 1130 -34.16 -48.79 -19.91
N GLN A 1131 -35.07 -48.76 -20.90
CA GLN A 1131 -36.46 -48.28 -20.85
C GLN A 1131 -36.64 -46.74 -20.81
N SER A 1132 -37.00 -46.09 -21.92
CA SER A 1132 -38.34 -45.97 -22.55
C SER A 1132 -39.17 -44.76 -22.06
N LEU A 1133 -39.51 -43.90 -23.03
CA LEU A 1133 -40.83 -43.29 -23.28
C LEU A 1133 -41.35 -42.08 -22.43
N THR A 1134 -41.38 -40.93 -23.14
CA THR A 1134 -42.53 -40.01 -23.42
C THR A 1134 -43.20 -39.11 -22.34
N TYR A 1135 -43.24 -37.81 -22.68
CA TYR A 1135 -44.42 -36.89 -22.78
C TYR A 1135 -44.95 -36.02 -21.60
N ILE A 1136 -45.15 -34.72 -21.93
CA ILE A 1136 -46.11 -33.68 -21.43
C ILE A 1136 -45.82 -33.03 -20.06
N ALA A 1137 -46.09 -31.75 -19.74
CA ALA A 1137 -46.25 -30.40 -20.35
C ALA A 1137 -47.00 -29.53 -19.29
N ILE A 1138 -47.02 -28.19 -19.47
CA ILE A 1138 -47.99 -27.19 -18.90
C ILE A 1138 -47.72 -26.77 -17.44
N GLN A 1139 -47.84 -25.50 -16.97
CA GLN A 1139 -47.91 -24.12 -17.47
C GLN A 1139 -47.87 -23.18 -16.24
N LYS A 1140 -47.43 -21.91 -16.42
CA LYS A 1140 -47.86 -20.64 -15.75
C LYS A 1140 -47.75 -20.57 -14.20
N GLU A 1141 -47.46 -19.45 -13.55
CA GLU A 1141 -48.01 -18.10 -13.73
C GLU A 1141 -47.20 -17.04 -12.93
N LYS A 1142 -47.46 -15.77 -13.26
CA LYS A 1142 -46.93 -14.50 -12.74
C LYS A 1142 -47.16 -14.23 -11.23
N LEU A 1143 -46.31 -13.38 -10.62
CA LEU A 1143 -46.62 -12.22 -9.73
C LEU A 1143 -45.28 -11.46 -9.46
N LEU A 1144 -45.01 -10.18 -9.82
CA LEU A 1144 -45.51 -8.86 -9.35
C LEU A 1144 -45.25 -8.65 -7.84
N ILE A 1145 -44.32 -7.79 -7.37
CA ILE A 1145 -44.39 -6.31 -7.17
C ILE A 1145 -43.07 -5.89 -6.43
N SER A 1146 -42.33 -4.85 -6.87
CA SER A 1146 -42.13 -3.50 -6.25
C SER A 1146 -41.61 -3.53 -4.80
N ASP A 1147 -40.57 -2.81 -4.36
CA ASP A 1147 -40.21 -1.40 -4.49
C ASP A 1147 -38.68 -1.24 -4.34
N LEU A 1148 -38.09 -0.17 -4.89
CA LEU A 1148 -36.95 0.56 -4.33
C LEU A 1148 -36.69 1.82 -5.19
N GLU A 1149 -36.94 2.97 -4.57
CA GLU A 1149 -36.79 4.30 -5.13
C GLU A 1149 -35.31 4.73 -5.24
N HIS A 1150 -35.03 5.51 -6.29
CA HIS A 1150 -33.79 6.20 -6.63
C HIS A 1150 -32.55 5.34 -6.97
N ILE A 1151 -32.22 5.27 -8.26
CA ILE A 1151 -30.94 4.79 -8.79
C ILE A 1151 -30.20 6.01 -9.35
N TYR A 1152 -28.91 6.16 -9.08
CA TYR A 1152 -28.05 7.13 -9.79
C TYR A 1152 -27.09 6.33 -10.66
N ILE A 1153 -26.98 6.68 -11.95
CA ILE A 1153 -26.03 6.01 -12.85
C ILE A 1153 -24.85 6.96 -13.08
N GLN A 1154 -23.67 6.53 -12.64
CA GLN A 1154 -22.40 7.21 -12.87
C GLN A 1154 -21.85 6.76 -14.23
N ILE A 1155 -21.66 7.69 -15.16
CA ILE A 1155 -21.16 7.38 -16.51
C ILE A 1155 -19.90 8.21 -16.77
N PRO A 1156 -18.77 7.59 -17.10
CA PRO A 1156 -17.53 8.32 -17.35
C PRO A 1156 -17.54 8.92 -18.76
N VAL A 1157 -17.37 10.24 -18.82
CA VAL A 1157 -17.04 11.01 -20.02
C VAL A 1157 -15.91 11.96 -19.59
N CYS A 1158 -14.77 11.95 -20.27
CA CYS A 1158 -13.49 12.59 -19.87
C CYS A 1158 -13.57 13.80 -18.92
N GLU A 1159 -12.82 13.68 -17.83
CA GLU A 1159 -12.45 14.66 -16.79
C GLU A 1159 -13.54 15.41 -15.99
N ASP A 1160 -14.83 15.26 -16.30
CA ASP A 1160 -15.91 15.69 -15.40
C ASP A 1160 -16.97 14.59 -15.18
N PHE A 1161 -17.28 14.31 -13.91
CA PHE A 1161 -18.33 13.35 -13.53
C PHE A 1161 -19.72 13.97 -13.73
N VAL A 1162 -20.54 13.41 -14.62
CA VAL A 1162 -21.97 13.74 -14.69
C VAL A 1162 -22.77 12.69 -13.92
N LEU A 1163 -23.32 13.09 -12.77
CA LEU A 1163 -24.36 12.33 -12.08
C LEU A 1163 -25.65 12.42 -12.89
N VAL A 1164 -26.13 11.29 -13.41
CA VAL A 1164 -27.42 11.22 -14.09
C VAL A 1164 -28.41 10.53 -13.18
N ASP A 1165 -29.39 11.30 -12.68
CA ASP A 1165 -30.58 10.77 -12.03
C ASP A 1165 -31.43 10.03 -13.09
N VAL A 1166 -31.71 8.74 -12.92
CA VAL A 1166 -32.53 7.97 -13.87
C VAL A 1166 -34.02 8.34 -13.84
N ASN A 1167 -34.44 9.24 -12.95
CA ASN A 1167 -35.75 9.89 -13.00
C ASN A 1167 -35.77 11.18 -13.86
N SER A 1168 -34.66 11.55 -14.50
CA SER A 1168 -34.63 12.65 -15.48
C SER A 1168 -35.55 12.34 -16.67
N GLU A 1169 -36.58 13.15 -16.89
CA GLU A 1169 -37.55 12.90 -17.97
C GLU A 1169 -36.97 13.10 -19.39
N LEU A 1170 -35.78 13.71 -19.55
CA LEU A 1170 -35.12 13.93 -20.84
C LEU A 1170 -33.58 14.05 -20.74
N ILE A 1171 -32.85 13.38 -21.65
CA ILE A 1171 -31.41 13.61 -21.89
C ILE A 1171 -31.21 14.05 -23.34
N TYR A 1172 -30.34 15.04 -23.54
CA TYR A 1172 -29.91 15.44 -24.88
C TYR A 1172 -28.39 15.54 -25.00
N LEU A 1173 -27.91 15.07 -26.15
CA LEU A 1173 -26.51 14.93 -26.52
C LEU A 1173 -26.21 15.91 -27.65
N VAL A 1174 -25.20 16.76 -27.47
CA VAL A 1174 -24.71 17.70 -28.48
C VAL A 1174 -23.45 17.11 -29.12
N ILE A 1175 -23.41 17.04 -30.45
CA ILE A 1175 -22.25 16.57 -31.21
C ILE A 1175 -21.91 17.60 -32.29
N GLN A 1176 -20.64 18.00 -32.36
CA GLN A 1176 -20.10 18.94 -33.35
C GLN A 1176 -18.71 18.52 -33.85
N HIS A 1177 -18.19 19.15 -34.91
CA HIS A 1177 -16.83 18.88 -35.40
C HIS A 1177 -15.76 19.58 -34.54
N SER A 1178 -14.61 18.93 -34.37
CA SER A 1178 -13.47 19.49 -33.63
C SER A 1178 -12.79 20.65 -34.37
N SER A 1179 -12.69 21.83 -33.74
CA SER A 1179 -11.86 22.96 -34.18
C SER A 1179 -10.50 22.90 -33.49
N ALA A 1180 -9.46 22.48 -34.20
CA ALA A 1180 -8.13 22.25 -33.63
C ALA A 1180 -7.38 23.56 -33.35
N VAL A 1181 -7.22 23.89 -32.06
CA VAL A 1181 -6.07 24.66 -31.55
C VAL A 1181 -5.29 23.90 -30.47
N ASP A 1182 -5.83 22.85 -29.83
CA ASP A 1182 -5.15 22.15 -28.72
C ASP A 1182 -4.63 20.73 -28.98
N VAL A 1183 -4.43 20.31 -30.24
CA VAL A 1183 -3.91 18.94 -30.50
C VAL A 1183 -2.95 18.91 -31.69
N VAL A 1184 -1.71 19.37 -31.50
CA VAL A 1184 -0.61 19.05 -32.43
C VAL A 1184 0.72 18.85 -31.70
N THR A 1185 0.83 17.80 -30.87
CA THR A 1185 2.12 17.09 -30.69
C THR A 1185 1.97 15.64 -30.20
N GLU A 1186 1.11 14.80 -30.80
CA GLU A 1186 1.15 13.35 -30.47
C GLU A 1186 0.68 12.39 -31.59
N ALA A 1187 0.72 12.81 -32.86
CA ALA A 1187 0.21 12.01 -33.97
C ALA A 1187 1.25 11.63 -35.04
N LEU A 1188 2.55 11.81 -34.82
CA LEU A 1188 3.57 11.61 -35.86
C LEU A 1188 4.55 10.42 -35.72
N GLU A 1189 4.38 9.49 -34.77
CA GLU A 1189 5.30 8.32 -34.68
C GLU A 1189 4.68 6.92 -34.87
N TYR A 1190 3.41 6.77 -35.29
CA TYR A 1190 2.82 5.44 -35.52
C TYR A 1190 2.61 5.02 -36.99
N ARG A 1191 3.36 5.61 -37.94
CA ARG A 1191 3.35 5.21 -39.36
C ARG A 1191 4.74 5.12 -39.98
N ALA A 1192 5.58 4.22 -39.47
CA ALA A 1192 6.65 3.62 -40.26
C ALA A 1192 7.20 2.35 -39.57
N LEU A 1193 6.57 1.19 -39.81
CA LEU A 1193 7.21 -0.14 -39.95
C LEU A 1193 6.15 -1.26 -39.97
N THR A 1194 5.24 -1.22 -40.94
CA THR A 1194 4.64 -2.46 -41.48
C THR A 1194 4.47 -2.29 -42.99
N GLY A 1195 5.19 -3.09 -43.77
CA GLY A 1195 5.00 -3.15 -45.22
C GLY A 1195 6.05 -3.95 -45.99
N ARG A 1196 5.70 -5.22 -46.29
CA ARG A 1196 5.96 -6.06 -47.50
C ARG A 1196 6.36 -7.49 -47.07
N VAL A 1197 5.51 -8.52 -47.12
CA VAL A 1197 4.74 -9.18 -48.21
C VAL A 1197 5.57 -10.18 -49.05
N ALA A 1198 5.34 -11.46 -48.74
CA ALA A 1198 5.05 -12.63 -49.62
C ALA A 1198 6.15 -13.57 -50.17
N ARG A 1199 5.79 -14.89 -50.10
CA ARG A 1199 6.19 -16.08 -50.91
C ARG A 1199 7.56 -16.70 -50.56
N ASP A 1200 7.76 -18.02 -50.38
CA ASP A 1200 7.22 -19.25 -50.98
C ASP A 1200 7.20 -20.40 -49.92
N ALA A 1201 6.17 -21.25 -49.83
CA ALA A 1201 5.98 -22.57 -50.45
C ALA A 1201 6.94 -23.71 -49.99
N GLU A 1202 6.30 -24.75 -49.43
CA GLU A 1202 6.62 -26.19 -49.49
C GLU A 1202 7.68 -26.89 -48.59
N HIS A 1203 7.16 -27.97 -47.97
CA HIS A 1203 7.73 -29.32 -47.74
C HIS A 1203 8.44 -29.68 -46.43
N HIS A 1204 7.82 -30.67 -45.74
CA HIS A 1204 8.40 -31.87 -45.09
C HIS A 1204 9.44 -31.67 -43.95
N ILE A 1205 9.63 -32.48 -42.91
CA ILE A 1205 9.19 -33.82 -42.45
C ILE A 1205 9.68 -33.95 -40.98
N ASP A 1206 8.94 -34.72 -40.18
CA ASP A 1206 9.30 -35.55 -39.01
C ASP A 1206 10.25 -35.13 -37.86
N VAL A 1207 9.71 -35.38 -36.66
CA VAL A 1207 10.24 -36.23 -35.56
C VAL A 1207 11.62 -35.91 -34.98
N ALA A 1208 11.63 -35.46 -33.71
CA ALA A 1208 12.19 -36.18 -32.56
C ALA A 1208 11.69 -35.54 -31.25
#